data_AF-A0A7S0V0N2-F1
#
_entry.id   AF-A0A7S0V0N2-F1
#
_cell.length_a   1.000
_cell.length_b   1.000
_cell.length_c   1.000
_cell.angle_alpha   90.00
_cell.angle_beta   90.00
_cell.angle_gamma   90.00
#
_symmetry.space_group_name_H-M   'P 1'
#
loop_
_entity.id
_entity.type
_entity.pdbx_description
1 polymer ?
#
loop_
_entity_poly.entity_id
_entity_poly.type
_entity_poly.pdbx_seq_one_letter_code
_entity_poly.pdbx_strand_id
1 'polypeptide(L)'
;MSSVAGSNFSFSSGSNNGGGPKIGGDKGDDLYEDDSIGKKFTFTSYAFGVIYSVNTEKRNERIYIERNLLRHAIFFWQLFATITNPEAGWSIDEDSHAWWWIQLPNFYFLKDVHYHTYLGIFYVGFSSLLLTLGLSIFVSQLFRLNRYDIMWPRKLLTIVFTLFCGTFEVAVFRFFEVGFTCKVMNAPKIERMHMYIFPNIACNTLPQLIHIIVAAIGLVLFAFFSMLNAFSDMTATFFTHRPSATAHCTAELVITVCKLVITLARTFIGYRRLVILLQLISMLTILFIYLERPPYLEHWVNHIRVGLASALTFLCLMDILLVYAPAVHGPMQHQQFYDALTWFTFPALIPVALLGSAYSYWRLYNFWADVCMAFDSAEEIDLTGVHIKDVYDFISPFEVELAARTCRQWAADGRTRDKHAMTRAEHIIKAGVALFSKDPYMMIIQAAFLMDGLGMYQVSTHQLSAAAKQDPDIVCRYIMFSRQQDTTRHTTTTEGQDLVSYVEYKRRYNTVVRHHKNSLQAISSFWSLLQSHHVSFTQLSHHLTQIDDTVRHAELQYHAVLEMYNNDSRLLRMYAKFLETVKNDAASASVFYAEAIKQDEANGDNNGDDRDMLQRILKRGGIASDMLGNALDERTSVAMVSNAAGTIQATSKQVVSVLGYKKGELMGKNLAIIMPNPWSNKHSSYLRNYLSRGGDKVTLNARQVVALNRDGHGLPIRIALAKASGMGE
;
A
#
# COMPACT_ATOMS: atom_id res chain seq x y z
N MET A 1 26.97 -1.65 62.60
CA MET A 1 26.96 -3.05 62.12
C MET A 1 25.75 -3.74 62.74
N SER A 2 24.68 -3.93 61.97
CA SER A 2 23.35 -4.37 62.42
C SER A 2 22.69 -5.10 61.24
N SER A 3 22.37 -6.40 61.32
CA SER A 3 21.05 -6.99 61.72
C SER A 3 19.90 -6.59 60.76
N VAL A 4 18.98 -7.40 60.23
CA VAL A 4 18.49 -8.80 60.38
C VAL A 4 17.44 -9.03 59.25
N ALA A 5 17.09 -10.30 58.95
CA ALA A 5 15.89 -10.93 58.30
C ALA A 5 14.72 -10.06 57.75
N GLY A 6 13.84 -10.47 56.81
CA GLY A 6 13.50 -11.73 56.17
C GLY A 6 12.07 -11.65 55.58
N SER A 7 11.80 -12.47 54.55
CA SER A 7 10.51 -13.09 54.16
C SER A 7 9.20 -12.31 53.85
N ASN A 8 8.59 -12.72 52.71
CA ASN A 8 7.18 -13.11 52.51
C ASN A 8 6.03 -12.13 52.10
N PHE A 9 5.30 -12.58 51.06
CA PHE A 9 3.82 -12.67 50.87
C PHE A 9 2.94 -11.51 50.32
N SER A 10 2.37 -11.79 49.14
CA SER A 10 0.98 -11.68 48.63
C SER A 10 -0.11 -10.70 49.16
N PHE A 11 -0.75 -10.03 48.19
CA PHE A 11 -2.20 -9.90 47.85
C PHE A 11 -3.28 -9.32 48.81
N SER A 12 -4.32 -8.77 48.16
CA SER A 12 -5.69 -8.38 48.63
C SER A 12 -5.83 -6.88 49.02
N SER A 13 -6.70 -6.07 48.37
CA SER A 13 -8.17 -6.02 48.26
C SER A 13 -8.82 -5.11 49.32
N GLY A 14 -9.73 -4.21 48.90
CA GLY A 14 -10.85 -3.75 49.75
C GLY A 14 -11.00 -2.23 49.97
N SER A 15 -11.95 -1.63 49.22
CA SER A 15 -13.03 -0.73 49.67
C SER A 15 -12.79 0.27 50.82
N ASN A 16 -13.05 1.57 50.57
CA ASN A 16 -14.03 2.29 51.41
C ASN A 16 -14.62 3.59 50.81
N ASN A 17 -15.89 3.81 51.18
CA ASN A 17 -16.81 4.90 50.85
C ASN A 17 -16.38 6.29 51.34
N GLY A 18 -16.89 7.33 50.65
CA GLY A 18 -17.05 8.69 51.19
C GLY A 18 -17.82 9.59 50.21
N GLY A 19 -19.08 9.90 50.52
CA GLY A 19 -19.96 10.72 49.68
C GLY A 19 -20.00 12.21 50.06
N GLY A 20 -20.19 13.05 49.02
CA GLY A 20 -20.80 14.39 49.05
C GLY A 20 -19.85 15.60 48.88
N PRO A 21 -20.29 16.76 48.34
CA PRO A 21 -21.44 17.07 47.48
C PRO A 21 -21.04 17.71 46.12
N LYS A 22 -21.99 17.70 45.17
CA LYS A 22 -21.90 18.39 43.87
C LYS A 22 -21.90 19.92 44.04
N ILE A 23 -20.95 20.60 43.40
CA ILE A 23 -21.05 22.01 43.01
C ILE A 23 -20.54 22.12 41.57
N GLY A 24 -21.37 22.67 40.68
CA GLY A 24 -21.14 22.74 39.24
C GLY A 24 -20.18 23.84 38.82
N GLY A 25 -19.60 23.67 37.62
CA GLY A 25 -18.79 24.69 36.99
C GLY A 25 -17.99 24.18 35.79
N ASP A 26 -18.64 24.24 34.63
CA ASP A 26 -18.05 24.57 33.32
C ASP A 26 -17.24 23.54 32.52
N LYS A 27 -17.39 23.70 31.21
CA LYS A 27 -16.98 22.86 30.08
C LYS A 27 -15.47 22.79 29.89
N GLY A 28 -14.97 21.62 29.48
CA GLY A 28 -13.65 21.48 28.87
C GLY A 28 -13.25 20.03 28.63
N ASP A 29 -13.39 19.57 27.39
CA ASP A 29 -12.57 18.55 26.72
C ASP A 29 -12.13 17.29 27.51
N ASP A 30 -13.04 16.32 27.62
CA ASP A 30 -12.69 14.91 27.81
C ASP A 30 -13.05 14.14 26.53
N LEU A 31 -12.13 14.15 25.56
CA LEU A 31 -12.21 13.31 24.36
C LEU A 31 -10.87 12.63 24.10
N TYR A 32 -10.34 11.96 25.11
CA TYR A 32 -9.28 10.97 24.99
C TYR A 32 -9.54 9.85 26.00
N GLU A 33 -10.59 9.07 25.77
CA GLU A 33 -10.55 7.65 26.16
C GLU A 33 -9.72 6.92 25.10
N ASP A 34 -8.55 6.52 25.53
CA ASP A 34 -7.59 5.67 24.86
C ASP A 34 -8.22 4.28 24.62
N ASP A 35 -8.87 4.12 23.47
CA ASP A 35 -9.50 2.87 23.02
C ASP A 35 -8.47 1.90 22.38
N SER A 36 -7.19 2.06 22.76
CA SER A 36 -6.12 1.15 22.36
C SER A 36 -5.91 0.09 23.45
N ILE A 37 -5.98 -1.18 23.03
CA ILE A 37 -5.75 -2.39 23.84
C ILE A 37 -7.00 -2.90 24.60
N GLY A 38 -8.10 -3.08 23.87
CA GLY A 38 -9.28 -3.78 24.40
C GLY A 38 -10.29 -4.28 23.38
N LYS A 39 -9.91 -4.49 22.10
CA LYS A 39 -10.86 -5.02 21.10
C LYS A 39 -11.26 -6.45 21.46
N LYS A 40 -12.46 -6.63 22.02
CA LYS A 40 -13.15 -7.93 22.01
C LYS A 40 -13.26 -8.37 20.56
N PHE A 41 -12.40 -9.29 20.13
CA PHE A 41 -12.45 -9.85 18.79
C PHE A 41 -13.80 -10.55 18.62
N THR A 42 -14.63 -10.02 17.73
CA THR A 42 -15.91 -10.62 17.33
C THR A 42 -15.63 -11.88 16.50
N PHE A 43 -16.58 -12.82 16.45
CA PHE A 43 -16.50 -14.00 15.59
C PHE A 43 -16.10 -13.65 14.13
N THR A 44 -16.62 -12.53 13.62
CA THR A 44 -16.30 -12.00 12.29
C THR A 44 -14.82 -11.65 12.12
N SER A 45 -14.16 -11.09 13.14
CA SER A 45 -12.73 -10.78 13.10
C SER A 45 -11.86 -12.04 12.99
N TYR A 46 -12.29 -13.14 13.61
CA TYR A 46 -11.59 -14.42 13.49
C TYR A 46 -11.78 -15.04 12.10
N ALA A 47 -12.99 -14.95 11.53
CA ALA A 47 -13.24 -15.38 10.15
C ALA A 47 -12.39 -14.57 9.16
N PHE A 48 -12.33 -13.24 9.32
CA PHE A 48 -11.47 -12.37 8.53
C PHE A 48 -9.99 -12.71 8.66
N GLY A 49 -9.52 -13.09 9.86
CA GLY A 49 -8.15 -13.57 10.07
C GLY A 49 -7.82 -14.81 9.23
N VAL A 50 -8.72 -15.79 9.17
CA VAL A 50 -8.55 -16.99 8.33
C VAL A 50 -8.46 -16.62 6.86
N ILE A 51 -9.41 -15.82 6.37
CA ILE A 51 -9.47 -15.37 4.97
C ILE A 51 -8.20 -14.60 4.61
N TYR A 52 -7.78 -13.68 5.46
CA TYR A 52 -6.54 -12.93 5.28
C TYR A 52 -5.33 -13.88 5.20
N SER A 53 -5.27 -14.88 6.08
CA SER A 53 -4.14 -15.82 6.15
C SER A 53 -3.92 -16.63 4.88
N VAL A 54 -5.02 -17.05 4.23
CA VAL A 54 -5.02 -17.85 2.99
C VAL A 54 -4.26 -17.12 1.89
N ASN A 55 -4.32 -15.78 1.85
CA ASN A 55 -3.78 -14.98 0.76
C ASN A 55 -2.47 -14.23 1.12
N THR A 56 -1.80 -14.56 2.24
CA THR A 56 -0.60 -13.82 2.68
C THR A 56 0.73 -14.29 2.11
N GLU A 57 0.74 -15.08 1.04
CA GLU A 57 1.99 -15.56 0.45
C GLU A 57 2.65 -14.51 -0.46
N LYS A 58 3.81 -14.00 -0.03
CA LYS A 58 4.77 -13.27 -0.86
C LYS A 58 5.77 -14.28 -1.45
N ARG A 59 5.93 -14.31 -2.78
CA ARG A 59 7.22 -14.28 -3.54
C ARG A 59 7.07 -14.88 -4.95
N ASN A 60 7.41 -14.06 -5.96
CA ASN A 60 7.76 -14.36 -7.37
C ASN A 60 6.70 -14.13 -8.45
N GLU A 61 6.49 -12.87 -8.85
CA GLU A 61 5.58 -12.39 -9.90
C GLU A 61 5.45 -13.28 -11.16
N ARG A 62 6.56 -13.79 -11.70
CA ARG A 62 6.57 -14.57 -12.96
C ARG A 62 5.82 -15.90 -12.87
N ILE A 63 6.01 -16.65 -11.77
CA ILE A 63 5.35 -17.95 -11.53
C ILE A 63 3.83 -17.75 -11.35
N TYR A 64 3.40 -16.58 -10.88
CA TYR A 64 1.99 -16.29 -10.62
C TYR A 64 1.21 -15.87 -11.87
N ILE A 65 1.83 -15.22 -12.86
CA ILE A 65 1.17 -14.90 -14.15
C ILE A 65 0.85 -16.21 -14.88
N GLU A 66 1.82 -17.11 -15.00
CA GLU A 66 1.63 -18.42 -15.63
C GLU A 66 0.52 -19.22 -14.93
N ARG A 67 0.51 -19.23 -13.59
CA ARG A 67 -0.53 -19.89 -12.80
C ARG A 67 -1.92 -19.30 -13.02
N ASN A 68 -2.04 -17.98 -13.19
CA ASN A 68 -3.33 -17.34 -13.45
C ASN A 68 -3.81 -17.56 -14.87
N LEU A 69 -2.93 -17.54 -15.87
CA LEU A 69 -3.30 -17.94 -17.22
C LEU A 69 -3.82 -19.37 -17.25
N LEU A 70 -3.11 -20.28 -16.57
CA LEU A 70 -3.54 -21.66 -16.43
C LEU A 70 -4.92 -21.76 -15.75
N ARG A 71 -5.17 -20.99 -14.68
CA ARG A 71 -6.48 -20.93 -14.01
C ARG A 71 -7.59 -20.52 -14.99
N HIS A 72 -7.39 -19.48 -15.80
CA HIS A 72 -8.39 -19.01 -16.77
C HIS A 72 -8.60 -20.01 -17.92
N ALA A 73 -7.52 -20.67 -18.38
CA ALA A 73 -7.62 -21.73 -19.38
C ALA A 73 -8.40 -22.94 -18.85
N ILE A 74 -8.13 -23.38 -17.62
CA ILE A 74 -8.86 -24.45 -16.95
C ILE A 74 -10.33 -24.07 -16.74
N PHE A 75 -10.60 -22.81 -16.36
CA PHE A 75 -11.96 -22.29 -16.23
C PHE A 75 -12.73 -22.36 -17.56
N PHE A 76 -12.11 -21.90 -18.66
CA PHE A 76 -12.71 -22.00 -19.98
C PHE A 76 -12.99 -23.46 -20.34
N TRP A 77 -12.03 -24.36 -20.12
CA TRP A 77 -12.18 -25.79 -20.40
C TRP A 77 -13.34 -26.42 -19.61
N GLN A 78 -13.46 -26.12 -18.31
CA GLN A 78 -14.52 -26.65 -17.46
C GLN A 78 -15.91 -26.21 -17.89
N LEU A 79 -16.10 -24.91 -18.17
CA LEU A 79 -17.40 -24.41 -18.63
C LEU A 79 -17.70 -24.85 -20.06
N PHE A 80 -16.70 -24.86 -20.95
CA PHE A 80 -16.85 -25.37 -22.31
C PHE A 80 -17.34 -26.82 -22.29
N ALA A 81 -16.74 -27.68 -21.47
CA ALA A 81 -17.18 -29.07 -21.30
C ALA A 81 -18.59 -29.18 -20.69
N THR A 82 -18.95 -28.27 -19.79
CA THR A 82 -20.29 -28.27 -19.15
C THR A 82 -21.39 -27.86 -20.13
N ILE A 83 -21.10 -26.89 -21.01
CA ILE A 83 -22.03 -26.34 -21.99
C ILE A 83 -22.14 -27.26 -23.21
N THR A 84 -20.99 -27.71 -23.77
CA THR A 84 -20.96 -28.67 -24.89
C THR A 84 -21.35 -30.07 -24.42
N ASN A 85 -22.58 -30.47 -24.72
CA ASN A 85 -23.13 -31.76 -24.30
C ASN A 85 -23.91 -32.42 -25.45
N PRO A 86 -23.71 -33.70 -25.77
CA PRO A 86 -24.39 -34.39 -26.87
C PRO A 86 -25.92 -34.33 -26.76
N GLU A 87 -26.47 -34.37 -25.54
CA GLU A 87 -27.91 -34.21 -25.35
C GLU A 87 -28.44 -32.86 -25.82
N ALA A 88 -27.60 -31.83 -25.93
CA ALA A 88 -27.96 -30.51 -26.44
C ALA A 88 -28.10 -30.49 -27.98
N GLY A 89 -27.72 -31.56 -28.69
CA GLY A 89 -27.84 -31.69 -30.14
C GLY A 89 -26.55 -31.38 -30.90
N TRP A 90 -25.41 -31.30 -30.21
CA TRP A 90 -24.10 -31.17 -30.85
C TRP A 90 -23.75 -32.47 -31.58
N SER A 91 -23.38 -32.38 -32.86
CA SER A 91 -22.94 -33.53 -33.64
C SER A 91 -21.46 -33.79 -33.37
N ILE A 92 -21.18 -34.61 -32.38
CA ILE A 92 -19.83 -34.93 -31.91
C ILE A 92 -19.71 -36.45 -31.81
N ASP A 93 -18.58 -36.96 -32.27
CA ASP A 93 -18.22 -38.37 -32.11
C ASP A 93 -17.87 -38.66 -30.65
N GLU A 94 -18.78 -39.33 -29.92
CA GLU A 94 -18.64 -39.64 -28.50
C GLU A 94 -17.49 -40.62 -28.20
N ASP A 95 -17.11 -41.45 -29.18
CA ASP A 95 -16.07 -42.46 -29.04
C ASP A 95 -14.67 -41.91 -29.35
N SER A 96 -14.57 -40.67 -29.82
CA SER A 96 -13.31 -40.03 -30.14
C SER A 96 -12.46 -39.74 -28.90
N HIS A 97 -11.15 -40.02 -28.99
CA HIS A 97 -10.18 -39.66 -27.94
C HIS A 97 -10.14 -38.15 -27.65
N ALA A 98 -10.43 -37.30 -28.63
CA ALA A 98 -10.48 -35.85 -28.43
C ALA A 98 -11.64 -35.45 -27.51
N TRP A 99 -12.80 -36.11 -27.67
CA TRP A 99 -13.97 -35.89 -26.84
C TRP A 99 -13.74 -36.35 -25.41
N TRP A 100 -13.04 -37.48 -25.23
CA TRP A 100 -12.64 -37.98 -23.91
C TRP A 100 -11.86 -36.92 -23.11
N TRP A 101 -10.88 -36.26 -23.74
CA TRP A 101 -10.14 -35.17 -23.08
C TRP A 101 -11.02 -33.96 -22.80
N ILE A 102 -11.89 -33.55 -23.72
CA ILE A 102 -12.79 -32.41 -23.51
C ILE A 102 -13.71 -32.66 -22.31
N GLN A 103 -14.25 -33.87 -22.16
CA GLN A 103 -15.21 -34.24 -21.11
C GLN A 103 -14.59 -34.68 -19.78
N LEU A 104 -13.26 -34.68 -19.67
CA LEU A 104 -12.56 -34.99 -18.42
C LEU A 104 -13.09 -34.20 -17.20
N PRO A 105 -13.40 -32.88 -17.30
CA PRO A 105 -13.96 -32.12 -16.18
C PRO A 105 -15.36 -32.56 -15.72
N ASN A 106 -16.11 -33.27 -16.56
CA ASN A 106 -17.43 -33.83 -16.24
C ASN A 106 -17.35 -35.26 -15.70
N PHE A 107 -16.14 -35.80 -15.49
CA PHE A 107 -15.90 -37.15 -14.94
C PHE A 107 -16.54 -38.30 -15.74
N TYR A 108 -16.64 -38.17 -17.07
CA TYR A 108 -17.23 -39.21 -17.92
C TYR A 108 -16.49 -40.56 -17.82
N PHE A 109 -15.19 -40.55 -17.52
CA PHE A 109 -14.38 -41.75 -17.27
C PHE A 109 -14.89 -42.63 -16.12
N LEU A 110 -15.72 -42.10 -15.21
CA LEU A 110 -16.32 -42.89 -14.12
C LEU A 110 -17.29 -43.97 -14.62
N LYS A 111 -17.79 -43.87 -15.87
CA LYS A 111 -18.62 -44.91 -16.49
C LYS A 111 -17.94 -46.28 -16.51
N ASP A 112 -16.61 -46.29 -16.66
CA ASP A 112 -15.82 -47.52 -16.75
C ASP A 112 -15.32 -48.01 -15.37
N VAL A 113 -15.60 -47.26 -14.30
CA VAL A 113 -15.13 -47.52 -12.94
C VAL A 113 -16.22 -48.23 -12.13
N HIS A 114 -15.85 -49.19 -11.29
CA HIS A 114 -16.81 -49.86 -10.40
C HIS A 114 -17.38 -48.88 -9.35
N TYR A 115 -18.68 -49.01 -9.05
CA TYR A 115 -19.37 -48.13 -8.10
C TYR A 115 -18.71 -48.03 -6.72
N HIS A 116 -18.20 -49.14 -6.16
CA HIS A 116 -17.51 -49.11 -4.87
C HIS A 116 -16.21 -48.28 -4.90
N THR A 117 -15.50 -48.31 -6.03
CA THR A 117 -14.30 -47.48 -6.24
C THR A 117 -14.69 -46.01 -6.33
N TYR A 118 -15.76 -45.68 -7.05
CA TYR A 118 -16.33 -44.33 -7.07
C TYR A 118 -16.68 -43.86 -5.65
N LEU A 119 -17.32 -44.71 -4.85
CA LEU A 119 -17.70 -44.40 -3.47
C LEU A 119 -16.48 -44.08 -2.60
N GLY A 120 -15.40 -44.85 -2.77
CA GLY A 120 -14.12 -44.58 -2.09
C GLY A 120 -13.56 -43.20 -2.45
N ILE A 121 -13.51 -42.87 -3.74
CA ILE A 121 -13.03 -41.54 -4.21
C ILE A 121 -13.94 -40.42 -3.69
N PHE A 122 -15.26 -40.64 -3.70
CA PHE A 122 -16.26 -39.70 -3.20
C PHE A 122 -16.05 -39.37 -1.72
N TYR A 123 -15.88 -40.37 -0.87
CA TYR A 123 -15.64 -40.15 0.56
C TYR A 123 -14.26 -39.56 0.86
N VAL A 124 -13.24 -39.84 0.04
CA VAL A 124 -11.95 -39.13 0.11
C VAL A 124 -12.14 -37.64 -0.19
N GLY A 125 -12.90 -37.30 -1.24
CA GLY A 125 -13.25 -35.92 -1.58
C GLY A 125 -14.02 -35.21 -0.46
N PHE A 126 -15.04 -35.86 0.11
CA PHE A 126 -15.80 -35.32 1.23
C PHE A 126 -14.94 -35.15 2.50
N SER A 127 -14.08 -36.12 2.80
CA SER A 127 -13.14 -36.04 3.93
C SER A 127 -12.15 -34.89 3.77
N SER A 128 -11.71 -34.61 2.53
CA SER A 128 -10.88 -33.43 2.22
C SER A 128 -11.59 -32.11 2.52
N LEU A 129 -12.90 -32.01 2.26
CA LEU A 129 -13.70 -30.83 2.65
C LEU A 129 -13.81 -30.68 4.17
N LEU A 130 -14.02 -31.77 4.90
CA LEU A 130 -14.05 -31.74 6.37
C LEU A 130 -12.68 -31.38 6.95
N LEU A 131 -11.60 -31.88 6.37
CA LEU A 131 -10.23 -31.50 6.74
C LEU A 131 -10.01 -29.99 6.51
N THR A 132 -10.51 -29.45 5.39
CA THR A 132 -10.43 -28.03 5.07
C THR A 132 -11.18 -27.16 6.09
N LEU A 133 -12.35 -27.62 6.54
CA LEU A 133 -13.09 -26.99 7.64
C LEU A 133 -12.29 -27.05 8.96
N GLY A 134 -11.74 -28.22 9.31
CA GLY A 134 -10.92 -28.41 10.50
C GLY A 134 -9.67 -27.52 10.52
N LEU A 135 -8.95 -27.43 9.38
CA LEU A 135 -7.81 -26.54 9.21
C LEU A 135 -8.21 -25.07 9.31
N SER A 136 -9.37 -24.67 8.78
CA SER A 136 -9.87 -23.29 8.90
C SER A 136 -10.12 -22.91 10.36
N ILE A 137 -10.75 -23.80 11.13
CA ILE A 137 -10.98 -23.61 12.57
C ILE A 137 -9.64 -23.55 13.32
N PHE A 138 -8.70 -24.43 12.98
CA PHE A 138 -7.37 -24.46 13.59
C PHE A 138 -6.59 -23.16 13.33
N VAL A 139 -6.56 -22.69 12.08
CA VAL A 139 -5.94 -21.41 11.72
C VAL A 139 -6.61 -20.25 12.45
N SER A 140 -7.94 -20.25 12.54
CA SER A 140 -8.69 -19.26 13.31
C SER A 140 -8.24 -19.19 14.78
N GLN A 141 -8.01 -20.36 15.39
CA GLN A 141 -7.51 -20.45 16.76
C GLN A 141 -6.06 -19.97 16.89
N LEU A 142 -5.20 -20.24 15.90
CA LEU A 142 -3.83 -19.70 15.87
C LEU A 142 -3.83 -18.16 15.80
N PHE A 143 -4.74 -17.57 15.03
CA PHE A 143 -4.95 -16.11 15.01
C PHE A 143 -5.40 -15.61 16.38
N ARG A 144 -6.36 -16.28 17.02
CA ARG A 144 -6.82 -15.92 18.36
C ARG A 144 -5.69 -15.93 19.40
N LEU A 145 -4.76 -16.86 19.27
CA LEU A 145 -3.61 -17.00 20.18
C LEU A 145 -2.42 -16.10 19.80
N ASN A 146 -2.51 -15.31 18.72
CA ASN A 146 -1.39 -14.52 18.16
C ASN A 146 -0.11 -15.35 17.89
N ARG A 147 -0.25 -16.66 17.62
CA ARG A 147 0.88 -17.57 17.37
C ARG A 147 1.15 -17.67 15.86
N TYR A 148 1.89 -16.70 15.32
CA TYR A 148 2.20 -16.64 13.89
C TYR A 148 3.33 -17.57 13.43
N ASP A 149 4.04 -18.18 14.38
CA ASP A 149 5.26 -18.98 14.15
C ASP A 149 4.96 -20.31 13.42
N ILE A 150 3.75 -20.85 13.61
CA ILE A 150 3.32 -22.11 13.01
C ILE A 150 2.77 -21.83 11.60
N MET A 151 3.62 -22.02 10.59
CA MET A 151 3.30 -21.67 9.20
C MET A 151 2.62 -22.77 8.37
N TRP A 152 2.87 -24.05 8.68
CA TRP A 152 2.43 -25.16 7.83
C TRP A 152 0.89 -25.27 7.65
N PRO A 153 0.03 -25.05 8.67
CA PRO A 153 -1.42 -25.21 8.51
C PRO A 153 -1.99 -24.15 7.58
N ARG A 154 -1.45 -22.92 7.68
CA ARG A 154 -1.78 -21.83 6.77
C ARG A 154 -1.39 -22.16 5.33
N LYS A 155 -0.17 -22.65 5.11
CA LYS A 155 0.29 -23.04 3.76
C LYS A 155 -0.54 -24.16 3.16
N LEU A 156 -0.85 -25.19 3.94
CA LEU A 156 -1.69 -26.29 3.51
C LEU A 156 -3.09 -25.79 3.15
N LEU A 157 -3.69 -24.96 4.01
CA LEU A 157 -5.00 -24.35 3.77
C LEU A 157 -5.01 -23.53 2.48
N THR A 158 -3.97 -22.71 2.25
CA THR A 158 -3.83 -21.91 1.03
C THR A 158 -3.78 -22.77 -0.22
N ILE A 159 -2.97 -23.84 -0.22
CA ILE A 159 -2.83 -24.72 -1.39
C ILE A 159 -4.16 -25.40 -1.70
N VAL A 160 -4.82 -25.95 -0.66
CA VAL A 160 -6.10 -26.65 -0.81
C VAL A 160 -7.20 -25.70 -1.29
N PHE A 161 -7.34 -24.53 -0.68
CA PHE A 161 -8.32 -23.53 -1.11
C PHE A 161 -8.09 -23.06 -2.54
N THR A 162 -6.84 -22.67 -2.87
CA THR A 162 -6.53 -22.10 -4.20
C THR A 162 -6.75 -23.12 -5.30
N LEU A 163 -6.30 -24.37 -5.09
CA LEU A 163 -6.39 -25.41 -6.12
C LEU A 163 -7.83 -25.91 -6.29
N PHE A 164 -8.47 -26.37 -5.21
CA PHE A 164 -9.78 -27.02 -5.28
C PHE A 164 -10.93 -26.02 -5.40
N CYS A 165 -10.93 -24.96 -4.59
CA CYS A 165 -11.99 -23.96 -4.60
C CYS A 165 -11.75 -22.84 -5.64
N GLY A 166 -10.51 -22.62 -6.08
CA GLY A 166 -10.15 -21.55 -7.02
C GLY A 166 -9.97 -21.99 -8.48
N THR A 167 -9.28 -23.11 -8.72
CA THR A 167 -8.94 -23.59 -10.08
C THR A 167 -9.86 -24.70 -10.57
N PHE A 168 -10.22 -25.65 -9.71
CA PHE A 168 -11.07 -26.79 -10.07
C PHE A 168 -12.53 -26.65 -9.63
N GLU A 169 -12.99 -25.42 -9.42
CA GLU A 169 -14.30 -25.08 -8.86
C GLU A 169 -15.46 -25.83 -9.56
N VAL A 170 -15.59 -25.68 -10.88
CA VAL A 170 -16.69 -26.28 -11.66
C VAL A 170 -16.59 -27.80 -11.66
N ALA A 171 -15.38 -28.35 -11.82
CA ALA A 171 -15.18 -29.80 -11.80
C ALA A 171 -15.56 -30.39 -10.44
N VAL A 172 -15.18 -29.76 -9.32
CA VAL A 172 -15.55 -30.27 -7.99
C VAL A 172 -17.06 -30.18 -7.75
N PHE A 173 -17.74 -29.12 -8.22
CA PHE A 173 -19.21 -29.09 -8.21
C PHE A 173 -19.80 -30.27 -8.98
N ARG A 174 -19.30 -30.54 -10.19
CA ARG A 174 -19.73 -31.68 -11.02
C ARG A 174 -19.44 -33.03 -10.37
N PHE A 175 -18.33 -33.15 -9.64
CA PHE A 175 -17.97 -34.38 -8.93
C PHE A 175 -18.99 -34.74 -7.84
N PHE A 176 -19.37 -33.76 -7.00
CA PHE A 176 -20.42 -33.96 -5.99
C PHE A 176 -21.80 -34.11 -6.65
N GLU A 177 -22.00 -33.54 -7.84
CA GLU A 177 -23.20 -33.73 -8.66
C GLU A 177 -23.48 -35.16 -9.04
N VAL A 178 -22.46 -35.90 -9.46
CA VAL A 178 -22.62 -37.31 -9.82
C VAL A 178 -23.36 -38.09 -8.73
N GLY A 179 -23.08 -37.81 -7.45
CA GLY A 179 -23.68 -38.52 -6.31
C GLY A 179 -25.20 -38.35 -6.15
N PHE A 180 -25.78 -37.30 -6.74
CA PHE A 180 -27.24 -37.04 -6.67
C PHE A 180 -27.97 -37.18 -8.01
N THR A 181 -27.26 -37.40 -9.13
CA THR A 181 -27.86 -37.55 -10.45
C THR A 181 -28.66 -38.86 -10.58
N CYS A 182 -29.97 -38.77 -10.40
CA CYS A 182 -30.90 -39.87 -10.63
C CYS A 182 -31.70 -39.63 -11.91
N LYS A 183 -31.92 -40.69 -12.70
CA LYS A 183 -32.78 -40.64 -13.88
C LYS A 183 -34.18 -40.17 -13.48
N VAL A 184 -34.60 -39.04 -14.06
CA VAL A 184 -35.85 -38.33 -13.78
C VAL A 184 -37.07 -39.19 -14.20
N MET A 185 -38.25 -38.86 -13.67
CA MET A 185 -39.53 -39.54 -13.93
C MET A 185 -39.92 -39.71 -15.42
N ASN A 186 -39.28 -39.02 -16.36
CA ASN A 186 -39.53 -39.18 -17.81
C ASN A 186 -38.81 -40.40 -18.43
N ALA A 187 -37.95 -41.09 -17.68
CA ALA A 187 -37.33 -42.35 -18.10
C ALA A 187 -38.36 -43.52 -18.13
N PRO A 188 -38.13 -44.58 -18.94
CA PRO A 188 -38.98 -45.78 -18.93
C PRO A 188 -39.10 -46.35 -17.51
N LYS A 189 -40.28 -46.85 -17.13
CA LYS A 189 -40.64 -47.22 -15.73
C LYS A 189 -39.61 -48.13 -15.03
N ILE A 190 -38.88 -48.95 -15.78
CA ILE A 190 -37.90 -49.93 -15.28
C ILE A 190 -36.59 -49.26 -14.82
N GLU A 191 -36.22 -48.12 -15.40
CA GLU A 191 -34.96 -47.40 -15.11
C GLU A 191 -35.15 -46.13 -14.28
N ARG A 192 -36.39 -45.84 -13.85
CA ARG A 192 -36.67 -44.68 -13.00
C ARG A 192 -35.97 -44.84 -11.66
N MET A 193 -35.53 -43.72 -11.08
CA MET A 193 -34.86 -43.70 -9.78
C MET A 193 -33.56 -44.52 -9.74
N HIS A 194 -32.92 -44.76 -10.88
CA HIS A 194 -31.56 -45.30 -10.93
C HIS A 194 -30.55 -44.18 -11.23
N MET A 195 -29.31 -44.36 -10.79
CA MET A 195 -28.26 -43.37 -11.01
C MET A 195 -27.95 -43.20 -12.50
N TYR A 196 -27.62 -41.98 -12.95
CA TYR A 196 -27.38 -41.69 -14.37
C TYR A 196 -26.17 -42.47 -14.92
N ILE A 197 -25.04 -42.46 -14.18
CA ILE A 197 -23.79 -43.15 -14.58
C ILE A 197 -23.84 -44.64 -14.25
N PHE A 198 -24.44 -45.03 -13.12
CA PHE A 198 -24.51 -46.42 -12.66
C PHE A 198 -25.96 -46.93 -12.67
N PRO A 199 -26.46 -47.42 -13.82
CA PRO A 199 -27.87 -47.77 -13.98
C PRO A 199 -28.32 -48.95 -13.13
N ASN A 200 -27.41 -49.74 -12.56
CA ASN A 200 -27.72 -50.90 -11.73
C ASN A 200 -28.08 -50.55 -10.27
N ILE A 201 -28.01 -49.28 -9.89
CA ILE A 201 -28.16 -48.84 -8.49
C ILE A 201 -29.36 -47.92 -8.35
N ALA A 202 -30.29 -48.32 -7.49
CA ALA A 202 -31.51 -47.58 -7.21
C ALA A 202 -31.29 -46.49 -6.14
N CYS A 203 -31.57 -45.24 -6.50
CA CYS A 203 -31.45 -44.04 -5.66
C CYS A 203 -32.37 -44.04 -4.44
N ASN A 204 -33.50 -44.74 -4.49
CA ASN A 204 -34.49 -44.77 -3.40
C ASN A 204 -34.20 -45.85 -2.34
N THR A 205 -33.16 -46.65 -2.52
CA THR A 205 -32.80 -47.73 -1.59
C THR A 205 -31.67 -47.31 -0.65
N LEU A 206 -31.69 -47.81 0.58
CA LEU A 206 -30.54 -47.76 1.47
C LEU A 206 -29.49 -48.77 0.96
N PRO A 207 -28.20 -48.42 0.86
CA PRO A 207 -27.52 -47.27 1.47
C PRO A 207 -27.40 -46.00 0.58
N GLN A 208 -27.82 -46.02 -0.68
CA GLN A 208 -27.63 -44.90 -1.63
C GLN A 208 -28.27 -43.58 -1.16
N LEU A 209 -29.39 -43.65 -0.43
CA LEU A 209 -30.01 -42.47 0.18
C LEU A 209 -29.06 -41.70 1.12
N ILE A 210 -28.20 -42.41 1.87
CA ILE A 210 -27.21 -41.80 2.77
C ILE A 210 -26.14 -41.07 1.94
N HIS A 211 -25.69 -41.68 0.84
CA HIS A 211 -24.70 -41.09 -0.06
C HIS A 211 -25.23 -39.80 -0.72
N ILE A 212 -26.52 -39.76 -1.09
CA ILE A 212 -27.17 -38.54 -1.61
C ILE A 212 -27.18 -37.42 -0.55
N ILE A 213 -27.50 -37.73 0.70
CA ILE A 213 -27.50 -36.75 1.80
C ILE A 213 -26.07 -36.19 2.01
N VAL A 214 -25.07 -37.08 2.04
CA VAL A 214 -23.66 -36.66 2.16
C VAL A 214 -23.22 -35.82 0.97
N ALA A 215 -23.65 -36.15 -0.25
CA ALA A 215 -23.36 -35.36 -1.46
C ALA A 215 -23.98 -33.96 -1.39
N ALA A 216 -25.23 -33.85 -0.92
CA ALA A 216 -25.90 -32.56 -0.73
C ALA A 216 -25.19 -31.69 0.32
N ILE A 217 -24.79 -32.28 1.46
CA ILE A 217 -24.00 -31.58 2.47
C ILE A 217 -22.64 -31.15 1.90
N GLY A 218 -21.97 -32.04 1.15
CA GLY A 218 -20.71 -31.75 0.48
C GLY A 218 -20.82 -30.58 -0.51
N LEU A 219 -21.88 -30.54 -1.31
CA LEU A 219 -22.16 -29.47 -2.26
C LEU A 219 -22.35 -28.11 -1.57
N VAL A 220 -23.13 -28.07 -0.49
CA VAL A 220 -23.37 -26.85 0.30
C VAL A 220 -22.09 -26.37 0.96
N LEU A 221 -21.32 -27.27 1.57
CA LEU A 221 -20.03 -26.95 2.17
C LEU A 221 -19.04 -26.43 1.12
N PHE A 222 -18.97 -27.06 -0.04
CA PHE A 222 -18.09 -26.64 -1.12
C PHE A 222 -18.51 -25.28 -1.71
N ALA A 223 -19.80 -25.04 -1.90
CA ALA A 223 -20.32 -23.73 -2.32
C ALA A 223 -19.91 -22.62 -1.34
N PHE A 224 -20.03 -22.88 -0.04
CA PHE A 224 -19.59 -21.95 1.01
C PHE A 224 -18.08 -21.68 0.92
N PHE A 225 -17.25 -22.72 0.77
CA PHE A 225 -15.79 -22.54 0.62
C PHE A 225 -15.40 -21.83 -0.69
N SER A 226 -16.12 -22.07 -1.79
CA SER A 226 -15.90 -21.34 -3.03
C SER A 226 -16.19 -19.84 -2.87
N MET A 227 -17.30 -19.48 -2.22
CA MET A 227 -17.62 -18.08 -1.92
C MET A 227 -16.56 -17.44 -1.00
N LEU A 228 -16.07 -18.17 0.01
CA LEU A 228 -14.97 -17.70 0.86
C LEU A 228 -13.67 -17.50 0.06
N ASN A 229 -13.39 -18.38 -0.90
CA ASN A 229 -12.22 -18.24 -1.78
C ASN A 229 -12.34 -16.98 -2.66
N ALA A 230 -13.51 -16.72 -3.24
CA ALA A 230 -13.77 -15.49 -3.98
C ALA A 230 -13.61 -14.23 -3.09
N PHE A 231 -14.02 -14.31 -1.82
CA PHE A 231 -13.81 -13.24 -0.84
C PHE A 231 -12.32 -13.06 -0.47
N SER A 232 -11.53 -14.15 -0.49
CA SER A 232 -10.11 -14.13 -0.15
C SER A 232 -9.24 -13.43 -1.19
N ASP A 233 -9.66 -13.43 -2.46
CA ASP A 233 -8.98 -12.76 -3.57
C ASP A 233 -9.04 -11.21 -3.45
N MET A 234 -9.76 -10.67 -2.47
CA MET A 234 -9.92 -9.23 -2.27
C MET A 234 -8.67 -8.58 -1.62
N THR A 235 -8.14 -7.53 -2.26
CA THR A 235 -7.10 -6.67 -1.71
C THR A 235 -7.29 -5.22 -2.15
N ALA A 236 -7.25 -4.28 -1.21
CA ALA A 236 -7.32 -2.84 -1.52
C ALA A 236 -5.93 -2.19 -1.66
N THR A 237 -4.92 -2.94 -2.08
CA THR A 237 -3.58 -2.39 -2.28
C THR A 237 -3.45 -1.89 -3.72
N PHE A 238 -3.17 -0.59 -3.91
CA PHE A 238 -3.13 0.02 -5.24
C PHE A 238 -2.03 -0.57 -6.12
N PHE A 239 -0.90 -0.92 -5.53
CA PHE A 239 0.26 -1.49 -6.21
C PHE A 239 0.41 -2.98 -5.94
N THR A 240 -0.70 -3.67 -5.68
CA THR A 240 -0.66 -5.12 -5.53
C THR A 240 -0.11 -5.75 -6.81
N HIS A 241 0.95 -6.53 -6.68
CA HIS A 241 1.48 -7.38 -7.75
C HIS A 241 0.77 -8.73 -7.79
N ARG A 242 -0.36 -8.87 -7.10
CA ARG A 242 -1.13 -10.10 -7.04
C ARG A 242 -2.07 -10.17 -8.25
N PRO A 243 -1.86 -11.10 -9.19
CA PRO A 243 -2.77 -11.25 -10.33
C PRO A 243 -4.21 -11.64 -9.93
N SER A 244 -4.44 -12.41 -8.87
CA SER A 244 -5.83 -12.69 -8.45
C SER A 244 -6.47 -11.58 -7.63
N ALA A 245 -5.77 -10.46 -7.39
CA ALA A 245 -6.30 -9.38 -6.58
C ALA A 245 -7.53 -8.75 -7.23
N THR A 246 -8.59 -8.64 -6.45
CA THR A 246 -9.76 -7.84 -6.78
C THR A 246 -9.92 -6.73 -5.77
N ALA A 247 -10.31 -5.54 -6.23
CA ALA A 247 -10.57 -4.41 -5.33
C ALA A 247 -11.79 -4.66 -4.45
N HIS A 248 -12.79 -5.27 -5.07
CA HIS A 248 -14.10 -5.52 -4.50
C HIS A 248 -14.56 -6.93 -4.87
N CYS A 249 -14.97 -7.71 -3.88
CA CYS A 249 -15.29 -9.12 -4.07
C CYS A 249 -16.70 -9.37 -4.65
N THR A 250 -17.59 -8.38 -4.66
CA THR A 250 -18.99 -8.61 -5.11
C THR A 250 -19.07 -9.09 -6.54
N ALA A 251 -18.20 -8.59 -7.42
CA ALA A 251 -18.12 -9.06 -8.79
C ALA A 251 -17.79 -10.56 -8.84
N GLU A 252 -16.71 -10.98 -8.17
CA GLU A 252 -16.29 -12.39 -8.14
C GLU A 252 -17.32 -13.29 -7.45
N LEU A 253 -18.00 -12.82 -6.40
CA LEU A 253 -19.08 -13.56 -5.74
C LEU A 253 -20.25 -13.81 -6.70
N VAL A 254 -20.70 -12.77 -7.43
CA VAL A 254 -21.78 -12.93 -8.42
C VAL A 254 -21.33 -13.88 -9.53
N ILE A 255 -20.09 -13.78 -10.00
CA ILE A 255 -19.52 -14.70 -10.99
C ILE A 255 -19.53 -16.15 -10.47
N THR A 256 -19.10 -16.40 -9.23
CA THR A 256 -19.17 -17.72 -8.58
C THR A 256 -20.61 -18.25 -8.51
N VAL A 257 -21.59 -17.39 -8.16
CA VAL A 257 -23.01 -17.76 -8.18
C VAL A 257 -23.48 -18.12 -9.59
N CYS A 258 -23.13 -17.33 -10.60
CA CYS A 258 -23.47 -17.63 -11.99
C CYS A 258 -22.87 -18.96 -12.46
N LYS A 259 -21.62 -19.29 -12.09
CA LYS A 259 -21.01 -20.61 -12.38
C LYS A 259 -21.78 -21.75 -11.70
N LEU A 260 -22.16 -21.56 -10.44
CA LEU A 260 -22.96 -22.53 -9.69
C LEU A 260 -24.32 -22.74 -10.36
N VAL A 261 -24.97 -21.68 -10.86
CA VAL A 261 -26.21 -21.79 -11.63
C VAL A 261 -25.98 -22.56 -12.94
N ILE A 262 -24.94 -22.24 -13.71
CA ILE A 262 -24.64 -22.91 -14.99
C ILE A 262 -24.43 -24.41 -14.80
N THR A 263 -23.74 -24.80 -13.72
CA THR A 263 -23.41 -26.20 -13.42
C THR A 263 -24.60 -26.97 -12.89
N LEU A 264 -25.35 -26.41 -11.92
CA LEU A 264 -26.45 -27.11 -11.24
C LEU A 264 -27.79 -27.05 -11.97
N ALA A 265 -27.98 -26.09 -12.89
CA ALA A 265 -29.26 -25.92 -13.57
C ALA A 265 -29.74 -27.21 -14.25
N ARG A 266 -28.85 -27.96 -14.91
CA ARG A 266 -29.21 -29.19 -15.62
C ARG A 266 -29.75 -30.28 -14.69
N THR A 267 -29.24 -30.37 -13.47
CA THR A 267 -29.62 -31.45 -12.56
C THR A 267 -30.92 -31.18 -11.83
N PHE A 268 -31.14 -29.93 -11.42
CA PHE A 268 -32.33 -29.57 -10.64
C PHE A 268 -33.51 -29.17 -11.53
N ILE A 269 -33.27 -28.75 -12.78
CA ILE A 269 -34.31 -28.28 -13.70
C ILE A 269 -34.49 -29.30 -14.83
N GLY A 270 -35.60 -30.03 -14.79
CA GLY A 270 -35.94 -31.04 -15.81
C GLY A 270 -36.33 -30.47 -17.18
N TYR A 271 -36.45 -29.15 -17.32
CA TYR A 271 -36.84 -28.48 -18.56
C TYR A 271 -35.62 -27.98 -19.34
N ARG A 272 -35.20 -28.74 -20.35
CA ARG A 272 -34.02 -28.42 -21.20
C ARG A 272 -34.03 -27.00 -21.78
N ARG A 273 -35.20 -26.52 -22.23
CA ARG A 273 -35.37 -25.14 -22.76
C ARG A 273 -35.05 -24.07 -21.72
N LEU A 274 -35.47 -24.27 -20.47
CA LEU A 274 -35.27 -23.31 -19.39
C LEU A 274 -33.81 -23.30 -18.91
N VAL A 275 -33.16 -24.47 -18.87
CA VAL A 275 -31.74 -24.62 -18.48
C VAL A 275 -30.84 -23.78 -19.39
N ILE A 276 -31.05 -23.84 -20.70
CA ILE A 276 -30.21 -23.12 -21.67
C ILE A 276 -30.42 -21.60 -21.57
N LEU A 277 -31.65 -21.14 -21.33
CA LEU A 277 -31.91 -19.73 -21.07
C LEU A 277 -31.20 -19.24 -19.81
N LEU A 278 -31.22 -20.02 -18.72
CA LEU A 278 -30.49 -19.69 -17.50
C LEU A 278 -28.98 -19.67 -17.71
N GLN A 279 -28.44 -20.59 -18.52
CA GLN A 279 -27.02 -20.60 -18.88
C GLN A 279 -26.63 -19.36 -19.68
N LEU A 280 -27.44 -18.96 -20.67
CA LEU A 280 -27.22 -17.72 -21.42
C LEU A 280 -27.25 -16.49 -20.50
N ILE A 281 -28.28 -16.35 -19.66
CA ILE A 281 -28.42 -15.20 -18.75
C ILE A 281 -27.22 -15.12 -17.80
N SER A 282 -26.80 -16.25 -17.25
CA SER A 282 -25.64 -16.33 -16.35
C SER A 282 -24.34 -15.95 -17.07
N MET A 283 -24.13 -16.41 -18.31
CA MET A 283 -22.95 -16.05 -19.10
C MET A 283 -22.93 -14.59 -19.54
N LEU A 284 -24.09 -14.02 -19.92
CA LEU A 284 -24.21 -12.59 -20.22
C LEU A 284 -23.90 -11.73 -18.99
N THR A 285 -24.33 -12.16 -17.80
CA THR A 285 -24.04 -11.48 -16.54
C THR A 285 -22.53 -11.50 -16.24
N ILE A 286 -21.87 -12.65 -16.45
CA ILE A 286 -20.41 -12.77 -16.30
C ILE A 286 -19.68 -11.84 -17.28
N LEU A 287 -20.08 -11.84 -18.56
CA LEU A 287 -19.47 -10.99 -19.59
C LEU A 287 -19.62 -9.50 -19.27
N PHE A 288 -20.81 -9.10 -18.81
CA PHE A 288 -21.09 -7.73 -18.39
C PHE A 288 -20.20 -7.30 -17.22
N ILE A 289 -20.06 -8.14 -16.18
CA ILE A 289 -19.21 -7.85 -15.03
C ILE A 289 -17.73 -7.74 -15.44
N TYR A 290 -17.24 -8.61 -16.33
CA TYR A 290 -15.85 -8.51 -16.82
C TYR A 290 -15.56 -7.25 -17.62
N LEU A 291 -16.56 -6.73 -18.34
CA LEU A 291 -16.46 -5.45 -19.01
C LEU A 291 -16.51 -4.31 -17.99
N GLU A 292 -17.53 -4.22 -17.15
CA GLU A 292 -17.74 -3.09 -16.25
C GLU A 292 -16.68 -2.99 -15.15
N ARG A 293 -16.32 -4.11 -14.51
CA ARG A 293 -15.53 -4.15 -13.27
C ARG A 293 -14.30 -5.06 -13.42
N PRO A 294 -13.31 -4.68 -14.23
CA PRO A 294 -12.11 -5.50 -14.40
C PRO A 294 -11.31 -5.55 -13.08
N PRO A 295 -10.83 -6.74 -12.65
CA PRO A 295 -10.02 -6.89 -11.44
C PRO A 295 -8.63 -6.24 -11.60
N TYR A 296 -7.82 -6.25 -10.53
CA TYR A 296 -6.46 -5.73 -10.51
C TYR A 296 -5.44 -6.68 -11.17
N LEU A 297 -5.77 -7.18 -12.35
CA LEU A 297 -4.87 -7.94 -13.22
C LEU A 297 -4.06 -7.00 -14.11
N GLU A 298 -2.96 -7.53 -14.64
CA GLU A 298 -2.29 -6.95 -15.82
C GLU A 298 -3.30 -6.73 -16.94
N HIS A 299 -3.22 -5.57 -17.61
CA HIS A 299 -4.26 -5.10 -18.53
C HIS A 299 -4.58 -6.12 -19.64
N TRP A 300 -3.56 -6.77 -20.18
CA TRP A 300 -3.72 -7.77 -21.24
C TRP A 300 -4.46 -9.04 -20.78
N VAL A 301 -4.31 -9.46 -19.51
CA VAL A 301 -5.02 -10.64 -18.98
C VAL A 301 -6.52 -10.39 -18.87
N ASN A 302 -6.91 -9.16 -18.51
CA ASN A 302 -8.32 -8.77 -18.48
C ASN A 302 -8.97 -8.89 -19.85
N HIS A 303 -8.27 -8.49 -20.91
CA HIS A 303 -8.78 -8.62 -22.28
C HIS A 303 -8.96 -10.08 -22.69
N ILE A 304 -8.00 -10.96 -22.36
CA ILE A 304 -8.12 -12.41 -22.60
C ILE A 304 -9.34 -12.99 -21.86
N ARG A 305 -9.56 -12.58 -20.59
CA ARG A 305 -10.70 -13.04 -19.79
C ARG A 305 -12.04 -12.67 -20.44
N VAL A 306 -12.16 -11.44 -20.97
CA VAL A 306 -13.34 -11.00 -21.72
C VAL A 306 -13.51 -11.79 -23.01
N GLY A 307 -12.42 -12.04 -23.75
CA GLY A 307 -12.46 -12.86 -24.97
C GLY A 307 -12.91 -14.30 -24.73
N LEU A 308 -12.40 -14.95 -23.68
CA LEU A 308 -12.85 -16.30 -23.32
C LEU A 308 -14.33 -16.31 -22.91
N ALA A 309 -14.80 -15.29 -22.18
CA ALA A 309 -16.21 -15.16 -21.82
C ALA A 309 -17.12 -14.86 -23.02
N SER A 310 -16.67 -14.07 -24.00
CA SER A 310 -17.45 -13.81 -25.21
C SER A 310 -17.62 -15.07 -26.06
N ALA A 311 -16.57 -15.89 -26.18
CA ALA A 311 -16.65 -17.18 -26.86
C ALA A 311 -17.64 -18.14 -26.17
N LEU A 312 -17.62 -18.24 -24.84
CA LEU A 312 -18.58 -19.08 -24.10
C LEU A 312 -20.02 -18.54 -24.17
N THR A 313 -20.19 -17.22 -24.22
CA THR A 313 -21.52 -16.59 -24.43
C THR A 313 -22.05 -16.92 -25.82
N PHE A 314 -21.20 -16.85 -26.85
CA PHE A 314 -21.53 -17.25 -28.21
C PHE A 314 -21.90 -18.74 -28.29
N LEU A 315 -21.19 -19.60 -27.57
CA LEU A 315 -21.54 -21.01 -27.45
C LEU A 315 -22.96 -21.20 -26.87
N CYS A 316 -23.30 -20.49 -25.79
CA CYS A 316 -24.65 -20.52 -25.21
C CYS A 316 -25.73 -19.99 -26.17
N LEU A 317 -25.40 -19.00 -27.01
CA LEU A 317 -26.32 -18.52 -28.06
C LEU A 317 -26.56 -19.60 -29.13
N MET A 318 -25.53 -20.36 -29.51
CA MET A 318 -25.66 -21.47 -30.45
C MET A 318 -26.44 -22.64 -29.85
N ASP A 319 -26.32 -22.91 -28.54
CA ASP A 319 -27.16 -23.89 -27.84
C ASP A 319 -28.66 -23.56 -27.93
N ILE A 320 -29.02 -22.27 -27.87
CA ILE A 320 -30.42 -21.86 -28.07
C ILE A 320 -30.89 -22.24 -29.47
N LEU A 321 -30.07 -21.99 -30.49
CA LEU A 321 -30.41 -22.39 -31.85
C LEU A 321 -30.56 -23.91 -31.97
N LEU A 322 -29.65 -24.69 -31.38
CA LEU A 322 -29.74 -26.16 -31.39
C LEU A 322 -31.03 -26.70 -30.76
N VAL A 323 -31.54 -26.07 -29.70
CA VAL A 323 -32.70 -26.59 -28.96
C VAL A 323 -34.03 -26.04 -29.46
N TYR A 324 -34.06 -24.81 -30.00
CA TYR A 324 -35.29 -24.17 -30.45
C TYR A 324 -35.53 -24.29 -31.97
N ALA A 325 -34.50 -24.30 -32.81
CA ALA A 325 -34.64 -24.41 -34.27
C ALA A 325 -35.25 -25.74 -34.80
N PRO A 326 -34.97 -26.94 -34.23
CA PRO A 326 -35.55 -28.19 -34.74
C PRO A 326 -37.07 -28.26 -34.60
N ALA A 327 -37.71 -27.40 -33.80
CA ALA A 327 -39.18 -27.32 -33.75
C ALA A 327 -39.84 -26.88 -35.08
N VAL A 328 -39.05 -26.45 -36.08
CA VAL A 328 -39.56 -25.82 -37.31
C VAL A 328 -39.37 -26.69 -38.58
N HIS A 329 -38.50 -27.71 -38.58
CA HIS A 329 -38.10 -28.46 -39.80
C HIS A 329 -38.34 -29.99 -39.68
N GLY A 330 -38.25 -30.76 -40.77
CA GLY A 330 -38.50 -32.22 -40.76
C GLY A 330 -37.29 -33.07 -40.27
N PRO A 331 -37.47 -34.37 -39.96
CA PRO A 331 -36.48 -35.22 -39.27
C PRO A 331 -35.16 -35.42 -40.03
N MET A 332 -35.15 -35.46 -41.37
CA MET A 332 -33.91 -35.57 -42.15
C MET A 332 -33.10 -34.27 -42.26
N GLN A 333 -33.76 -33.11 -42.12
CA GLN A 333 -33.07 -31.81 -42.11
C GLN A 333 -32.42 -31.51 -40.76
N HIS A 334 -32.83 -32.20 -39.68
CA HIS A 334 -32.30 -32.00 -38.35
C HIS A 334 -30.82 -32.36 -38.24
N GLN A 335 -30.41 -33.51 -38.77
CA GLN A 335 -29.02 -33.96 -38.66
C GLN A 335 -28.06 -33.05 -39.44
N GLN A 336 -28.42 -32.70 -40.68
CA GLN A 336 -27.63 -31.78 -41.50
C GLN A 336 -27.52 -30.39 -40.85
N PHE A 337 -28.58 -29.93 -40.19
CA PHE A 337 -28.57 -28.67 -39.44
C PHE A 337 -27.64 -28.74 -38.22
N TYR A 338 -27.69 -29.82 -37.44
CA TYR A 338 -26.80 -30.03 -36.29
C TYR A 338 -25.33 -30.13 -36.71
N ASP A 339 -25.04 -30.84 -37.80
CA ASP A 339 -23.69 -30.96 -38.36
C ASP A 339 -23.16 -29.60 -38.82
N ALA A 340 -23.95 -28.86 -39.60
CA ALA A 340 -23.58 -27.53 -40.10
C ALA A 340 -23.35 -26.53 -38.97
N LEU A 341 -24.21 -26.52 -37.96
CA LEU A 341 -24.09 -25.60 -36.82
C LEU A 341 -22.90 -25.94 -35.92
N THR A 342 -22.63 -27.23 -35.71
CA THR A 342 -21.45 -27.69 -34.95
C THR A 342 -20.16 -27.29 -35.65
N TRP A 343 -20.07 -27.55 -36.96
CA TRP A 343 -18.89 -27.23 -37.76
C TRP A 343 -18.66 -25.73 -37.93
N PHE A 344 -19.72 -24.91 -37.89
CA PHE A 344 -19.62 -23.46 -37.86
C PHE A 344 -19.17 -22.93 -36.48
N THR A 345 -19.77 -23.44 -35.40
CA THR A 345 -19.61 -22.85 -34.07
C THR A 345 -18.19 -22.98 -33.54
N PHE A 346 -17.57 -24.17 -33.61
CA PHE A 346 -16.26 -24.39 -32.99
C PHE A 346 -15.13 -23.55 -33.59
N PRO A 347 -14.97 -23.45 -34.93
CA PRO A 347 -14.00 -22.54 -35.51
C PRO A 347 -14.31 -21.06 -35.21
N ALA A 348 -15.58 -20.69 -35.11
CA ALA A 348 -16.01 -19.32 -34.82
C ALA A 348 -15.70 -18.86 -33.38
N LEU A 349 -15.41 -19.76 -32.44
CA LEU A 349 -15.05 -19.39 -31.06
C LEU A 349 -13.79 -18.51 -30.99
N ILE A 350 -12.79 -18.79 -31.83
CA ILE A 350 -11.52 -18.04 -31.86
C ILE A 350 -11.73 -16.58 -32.31
N PRO A 351 -12.32 -16.29 -33.49
CA PRO A 351 -12.54 -14.91 -33.90
C PRO A 351 -13.48 -14.15 -32.95
N VAL A 352 -14.49 -14.81 -32.37
CA VAL A 352 -15.36 -14.19 -31.35
C VAL A 352 -14.59 -13.83 -30.08
N ALA A 353 -13.66 -14.67 -29.64
CA ALA A 353 -12.78 -14.36 -28.51
C ALA A 353 -11.86 -13.17 -28.79
N LEU A 354 -11.30 -13.09 -29.99
CA LEU A 354 -10.45 -11.97 -30.41
C LEU A 354 -11.25 -10.66 -30.49
N LEU A 355 -12.46 -10.69 -31.06
CA LEU A 355 -13.35 -9.52 -31.11
C LEU A 355 -13.75 -9.04 -29.71
N GLY A 356 -14.08 -9.96 -28.79
CA GLY A 356 -14.37 -9.62 -27.40
C GLY A 356 -13.17 -8.98 -26.68
N SER A 357 -11.97 -9.51 -26.91
CA SER A 357 -10.72 -8.95 -26.36
C SER A 357 -10.44 -7.56 -26.92
N ALA A 358 -10.60 -7.36 -28.23
CA ALA A 358 -10.40 -6.08 -28.91
C ALA A 358 -11.40 -5.01 -28.44
N TYR A 359 -12.67 -5.38 -28.26
CA TYR A 359 -13.69 -4.49 -27.73
C TYR A 359 -13.38 -4.05 -26.29
N SER A 360 -12.95 -4.99 -25.44
CA SER A 360 -12.51 -4.68 -24.06
C SER A 360 -11.34 -3.69 -24.04
N TYR A 361 -10.34 -3.88 -24.91
CA TYR A 361 -9.21 -2.97 -25.06
C TYR A 361 -9.67 -1.59 -25.49
N TRP A 362 -10.47 -1.50 -26.56
CA TRP A 362 -10.97 -0.22 -27.09
C TRP A 362 -11.78 0.57 -26.04
N ARG A 363 -12.71 -0.10 -25.34
CA ARG A 363 -13.53 0.54 -24.29
C ARG A 363 -12.65 1.09 -23.15
N LEU A 364 -11.73 0.28 -22.63
CA LEU A 364 -10.92 0.67 -21.47
C LEU A 364 -9.90 1.75 -21.83
N TYR A 365 -9.34 1.67 -23.05
CA TYR A 365 -8.45 2.68 -23.60
C TYR A 365 -9.15 4.04 -23.71
N ASN A 366 -10.34 4.09 -24.32
CA ASN A 366 -11.09 5.34 -24.46
C ASN A 366 -11.47 5.91 -23.09
N PHE A 367 -11.96 5.08 -22.17
CA PHE A 367 -12.30 5.51 -20.81
C PHE A 367 -11.10 6.18 -20.11
N TRP A 368 -9.92 5.56 -20.15
CA TRP A 368 -8.73 6.17 -19.55
C TRP A 368 -8.25 7.40 -20.30
N ALA A 369 -8.32 7.42 -21.63
CA ALA A 369 -7.95 8.59 -22.43
C ALA A 369 -8.81 9.79 -22.04
N ASP A 370 -10.14 9.61 -21.98
CA ASP A 370 -11.09 10.66 -21.63
C ASP A 370 -10.85 11.21 -20.22
N VAL A 371 -10.68 10.33 -19.22
CA VAL A 371 -10.42 10.74 -17.84
C VAL A 371 -9.05 11.42 -17.71
N CYS A 372 -8.00 10.88 -18.32
CA CYS A 372 -6.67 11.50 -18.26
C CYS A 372 -6.67 12.88 -18.92
N MET A 373 -7.30 13.02 -20.08
CA MET A 373 -7.41 14.31 -20.77
C MET A 373 -8.18 15.33 -19.93
N ALA A 374 -9.28 14.94 -19.28
CA ALA A 374 -10.05 15.84 -18.41
C ALA A 374 -9.20 16.38 -17.25
N PHE A 375 -8.50 15.51 -16.52
CA PHE A 375 -7.69 15.92 -15.37
C PHE A 375 -6.39 16.64 -15.76
N ASP A 376 -5.74 16.26 -16.87
CA ASP A 376 -4.54 16.95 -17.38
C ASP A 376 -4.89 18.38 -17.85
N SER A 377 -6.02 18.55 -18.54
CA SER A 377 -6.50 19.87 -18.96
C SER A 377 -6.89 20.75 -17.78
N ALA A 378 -7.39 20.15 -16.70
CA ALA A 378 -7.73 20.86 -15.47
C ALA A 378 -6.47 21.29 -14.68
N GLU A 379 -5.41 20.48 -14.67
CA GLU A 379 -4.15 20.79 -14.00
C GLU A 379 -3.39 21.96 -14.67
N GLU A 380 -3.51 22.12 -16.00
CA GLU A 380 -2.91 23.23 -16.74
C GLU A 380 -3.62 24.58 -16.50
N ILE A 381 -4.91 24.54 -16.13
CA ILE A 381 -5.73 25.72 -15.83
C ILE A 381 -5.76 25.92 -14.31
N ASP A 382 -4.70 26.52 -13.75
CA ASP A 382 -4.48 26.77 -12.31
C ASP A 382 -5.80 27.04 -11.52
N LEU A 383 -6.29 25.99 -10.84
CA LEU A 383 -7.69 25.74 -10.43
C LEU A 383 -8.17 26.61 -9.24
N THR A 384 -8.17 27.92 -9.39
CA THR A 384 -8.69 28.84 -8.37
C THR A 384 -10.22 29.01 -8.39
N GLY A 385 -10.93 28.44 -9.38
CA GLY A 385 -12.37 28.69 -9.56
C GLY A 385 -13.28 27.51 -9.95
N VAL A 386 -12.76 26.34 -10.33
CA VAL A 386 -13.59 25.17 -10.68
C VAL A 386 -13.55 24.15 -9.55
N HIS A 387 -14.71 23.68 -9.09
CA HIS A 387 -14.75 22.65 -8.06
C HIS A 387 -14.26 21.31 -8.63
N ILE A 388 -13.36 20.64 -7.91
CA ILE A 388 -12.73 19.36 -8.31
C ILE A 388 -13.76 18.27 -8.70
N LYS A 389 -14.98 18.35 -8.16
CA LYS A 389 -16.10 17.43 -8.46
C LYS A 389 -16.68 17.60 -9.88
N ASP A 390 -16.50 18.76 -10.52
CA ASP A 390 -17.11 19.09 -11.81
C ASP A 390 -16.15 18.81 -12.99
N VAL A 391 -14.96 18.26 -12.74
CA VAL A 391 -13.95 17.95 -13.76
C VAL A 391 -14.36 16.75 -14.61
N TYR A 392 -14.97 15.74 -14.00
CA TYR A 392 -15.45 14.53 -14.67
C TYR A 392 -16.62 13.91 -13.91
N ASP A 393 -17.70 13.58 -14.63
CA ASP A 393 -18.91 12.99 -14.06
C ASP A 393 -18.75 11.47 -13.91
N PHE A 394 -18.20 11.03 -12.77
CA PHE A 394 -18.17 9.61 -12.43
C PHE A 394 -19.56 9.09 -12.05
N ILE A 395 -19.98 7.97 -12.63
CA ILE A 395 -21.29 7.34 -12.36
C ILE A 395 -21.22 6.50 -11.09
N SER A 396 -20.06 5.88 -10.83
CA SER A 396 -19.88 5.00 -9.68
C SER A 396 -18.51 5.12 -9.00
N PRO A 397 -18.43 4.78 -7.70
CA PRO A 397 -17.17 4.66 -6.97
C PRO A 397 -16.14 3.73 -7.64
N PHE A 398 -16.62 2.70 -8.36
CA PHE A 398 -15.78 1.74 -9.07
C PHE A 398 -15.05 2.37 -10.28
N GLU A 399 -15.67 3.35 -10.94
CA GLU A 399 -15.03 4.07 -12.05
C GLU A 399 -13.89 4.96 -11.56
N VAL A 400 -14.07 5.60 -10.40
CA VAL A 400 -13.01 6.39 -9.74
C VAL A 400 -11.83 5.48 -9.40
N GLU A 401 -12.10 4.33 -8.79
CA GLU A 401 -11.07 3.33 -8.48
C GLU A 401 -10.35 2.87 -9.75
N LEU A 402 -11.08 2.55 -10.82
CA LEU A 402 -10.54 2.11 -12.11
C LEU A 402 -9.67 3.19 -12.77
N ALA A 403 -10.08 4.45 -12.69
CA ALA A 403 -9.32 5.60 -13.19
C ALA A 403 -8.07 5.89 -12.36
N ALA A 404 -8.15 5.74 -11.04
CA ALA A 404 -7.02 5.93 -10.13
C ALA A 404 -5.88 4.91 -10.36
N ARG A 405 -6.13 3.78 -11.05
CA ARG A 405 -5.10 2.80 -11.44
C ARG A 405 -4.04 3.36 -12.38
N THR A 406 -4.25 4.54 -12.96
CA THR A 406 -3.22 5.29 -13.72
C THR A 406 -1.92 5.48 -12.95
N CYS A 407 -1.97 5.51 -11.61
CA CYS A 407 -0.80 5.57 -10.74
C CYS A 407 0.18 4.40 -10.88
N ARG A 408 -0.21 3.30 -11.54
CA ARG A 408 0.63 2.08 -11.69
C ARG A 408 1.77 2.23 -12.70
N GLN A 409 1.86 3.36 -13.40
CA GLN A 409 2.93 3.64 -14.35
C GLN A 409 4.28 3.84 -13.63
N TRP A 410 5.32 3.26 -14.21
CA TRP A 410 6.70 3.40 -13.73
C TRP A 410 7.41 4.49 -14.54
N ALA A 411 8.29 5.25 -13.88
CA ALA A 411 9.16 6.18 -14.58
C ALA A 411 10.15 5.43 -15.48
N ALA A 412 10.79 6.13 -16.42
CA ALA A 412 11.74 5.56 -17.38
C ALA A 412 12.88 4.75 -16.73
N ASP A 413 13.20 5.06 -15.46
CA ASP A 413 14.23 4.38 -14.67
C ASP A 413 13.80 2.98 -14.16
N GLY A 414 12.53 2.60 -14.32
CA GLY A 414 11.96 1.30 -13.91
C GLY A 414 11.94 1.03 -12.39
N ARG A 415 12.43 1.97 -11.57
CA ARG A 415 12.56 1.83 -10.10
C ARG A 415 11.70 2.83 -9.32
N THR A 416 11.46 4.00 -9.89
CA THR A 416 10.65 5.06 -9.28
C THR A 416 9.30 5.14 -9.99
N ARG A 417 8.26 5.52 -9.24
CA ARG A 417 6.93 5.75 -9.81
C ARG A 417 6.92 7.07 -10.57
N ASP A 418 6.13 7.13 -11.63
CA ASP A 418 5.93 8.38 -12.33
C ASP A 418 5.20 9.38 -11.42
N LYS A 419 5.82 10.53 -11.18
CA LYS A 419 5.27 11.56 -10.30
C LYS A 419 4.01 12.17 -10.87
N HIS A 420 3.94 12.34 -12.19
CA HIS A 420 2.77 12.93 -12.84
C HIS A 420 1.55 12.02 -12.71
N ALA A 421 1.70 10.74 -13.03
CA ALA A 421 0.65 9.74 -12.82
C ALA A 421 0.18 9.63 -11.35
N MET A 422 1.09 9.79 -10.39
CA MET A 422 0.75 9.81 -8.96
C MET A 422 -0.09 11.04 -8.58
N THR A 423 0.30 12.24 -9.02
CA THR A 423 -0.47 13.48 -8.77
C THR A 423 -1.86 13.40 -9.41
N ARG A 424 -1.95 12.92 -10.66
CA ARG A 424 -3.24 12.72 -11.35
C ARG A 424 -4.17 11.79 -10.57
N ALA A 425 -3.65 10.64 -10.11
CA ALA A 425 -4.44 9.72 -9.32
C ALA A 425 -4.91 10.33 -7.98
N GLU A 426 -4.09 11.16 -7.34
CA GLU A 426 -4.49 11.91 -6.15
C GLU A 426 -5.67 12.85 -6.44
N HIS A 427 -5.63 13.58 -7.57
CA HIS A 427 -6.72 14.45 -7.99
C HIS A 427 -8.01 13.68 -8.31
N ILE A 428 -7.91 12.55 -9.02
CA ILE A 428 -9.05 11.67 -9.32
C ILE A 428 -9.71 11.16 -8.03
N ILE A 429 -8.92 10.70 -7.06
CA ILE A 429 -9.43 10.19 -5.79
C ILE A 429 -10.07 11.32 -4.98
N LYS A 430 -9.47 12.52 -4.95
CA LYS A 430 -10.08 13.69 -4.28
C LYS A 430 -11.41 14.08 -4.92
N ALA A 431 -11.53 14.02 -6.25
CA ALA A 431 -12.78 14.22 -6.96
C ALA A 431 -13.83 13.17 -6.56
N GLY A 432 -13.44 11.89 -6.53
CA GLY A 432 -14.32 10.79 -6.14
C GLY A 432 -14.81 10.89 -4.68
N VAL A 433 -13.95 11.30 -3.75
CA VAL A 433 -14.35 11.53 -2.35
C VAL A 433 -15.31 12.72 -2.22
N ALA A 434 -15.14 13.75 -3.05
CA ALA A 434 -16.08 14.88 -3.09
C ALA A 434 -17.45 14.46 -3.67
N LEU A 435 -17.48 13.64 -4.72
CA LEU A 435 -18.69 13.12 -5.36
C LEU A 435 -19.43 12.10 -4.48
N PHE A 436 -18.70 11.16 -3.87
CA PHE A 436 -19.25 10.03 -3.11
C PHE A 436 -18.86 10.09 -1.62
N SER A 437 -18.99 11.25 -0.99
CA SER A 437 -18.60 11.47 0.42
C SER A 437 -19.31 10.59 1.46
N LYS A 438 -20.49 10.04 1.09
CA LYS A 438 -21.28 9.13 1.94
C LYS A 438 -20.93 7.66 1.75
N ASP A 439 -20.12 7.32 0.75
CA ASP A 439 -19.75 5.92 0.50
C ASP A 439 -18.47 5.57 1.28
N PRO A 440 -18.53 4.64 2.24
CA PRO A 440 -17.35 4.20 2.99
C PRO A 440 -16.27 3.59 2.06
N TYR A 441 -16.64 3.06 0.90
CA TYR A 441 -15.69 2.49 -0.06
C TYR A 441 -14.71 3.55 -0.59
N MET A 442 -15.16 4.77 -0.87
CA MET A 442 -14.28 5.86 -1.32
C MET A 442 -13.30 6.32 -0.26
N MET A 443 -13.72 6.39 1.00
CA MET A 443 -12.81 6.70 2.11
C MET A 443 -11.73 5.63 2.27
N ILE A 444 -12.10 4.36 2.11
CA ILE A 444 -11.17 3.23 2.20
C ILE A 444 -10.17 3.25 1.03
N ILE A 445 -10.61 3.58 -0.19
CA ILE A 445 -9.75 3.72 -1.36
C ILE A 445 -8.80 4.91 -1.18
N GLN A 446 -9.29 6.05 -0.72
CA GLN A 446 -8.41 7.17 -0.40
C GLN A 446 -7.36 6.79 0.64
N ALA A 447 -7.78 6.15 1.72
CA ALA A 447 -6.89 5.66 2.77
C ALA A 447 -5.84 4.69 2.20
N ALA A 448 -6.24 3.77 1.32
CA ALA A 448 -5.32 2.84 0.67
C ALA A 448 -4.29 3.55 -0.21
N PHE A 449 -4.71 4.55 -1.00
CA PHE A 449 -3.79 5.36 -1.82
C PHE A 449 -2.82 6.17 -0.96
N LEU A 450 -3.27 6.76 0.14
CA LEU A 450 -2.41 7.50 1.07
C LEU A 450 -1.34 6.61 1.71
N MET A 451 -1.68 5.36 2.06
CA MET A 451 -0.69 4.40 2.58
C MET A 451 0.29 3.97 1.50
N ASP A 452 -0.22 3.44 0.39
CA ASP A 452 0.60 2.74 -0.58
C ASP A 452 1.35 3.70 -1.51
N GLY A 453 0.73 4.83 -1.85
CA GLY A 453 1.23 5.80 -2.82
C GLY A 453 2.09 6.89 -2.19
N LEU A 454 1.64 7.44 -1.06
CA LEU A 454 2.30 8.58 -0.40
C LEU A 454 3.02 8.22 0.90
N GLY A 455 2.91 6.98 1.38
CA GLY A 455 3.54 6.53 2.63
C GLY A 455 2.98 7.21 3.90
N MET A 456 1.82 7.84 3.82
CA MET A 456 1.18 8.57 4.92
C MET A 456 0.29 7.66 5.77
N TYR A 457 0.91 6.72 6.49
CA TYR A 457 0.19 5.71 7.29
C TYR A 457 -0.76 6.31 8.34
N GLN A 458 -0.33 7.35 9.06
CA GLN A 458 -1.11 7.97 10.15
C GLN A 458 -2.39 8.64 9.65
N VAL A 459 -2.29 9.40 8.55
CA VAL A 459 -3.45 10.06 7.92
C VAL A 459 -4.43 8.99 7.44
N SER A 460 -3.91 7.92 6.85
CA SER A 460 -4.72 6.82 6.39
C SER A 460 -5.44 6.08 7.53
N THR A 461 -4.79 5.83 8.67
CA THR A 461 -5.46 5.21 9.83
C THR A 461 -6.61 6.06 10.37
N HIS A 462 -6.45 7.39 10.35
CA HIS A 462 -7.52 8.31 10.70
C HIS A 462 -8.68 8.28 9.69
N GLN A 463 -8.38 8.14 8.39
CA GLN A 463 -9.42 7.97 7.37
C GLN A 463 -10.16 6.64 7.49
N LEU A 464 -9.45 5.54 7.80
CA LEU A 464 -10.09 4.25 8.06
C LEU A 464 -10.98 4.29 9.31
N SER A 465 -10.57 5.00 10.37
CA SER A 465 -11.42 5.15 11.57
C SER A 465 -12.65 6.03 11.29
N ALA A 466 -12.54 7.02 10.41
CA ALA A 466 -13.68 7.81 9.93
C ALA A 466 -14.65 6.94 9.11
N ALA A 467 -14.14 6.09 8.20
CA ALA A 467 -14.94 5.16 7.42
C ALA A 467 -15.67 4.13 8.31
N ALA A 468 -15.07 3.72 9.43
CA ALA A 468 -15.70 2.79 10.38
C ALA A 468 -17.00 3.33 10.98
N LYS A 469 -17.12 4.65 11.10
CA LYS A 469 -18.30 5.32 11.68
C LYS A 469 -19.51 5.37 10.73
N GLN A 470 -19.32 5.07 9.44
CA GLN A 470 -20.37 5.13 8.42
C GLN A 470 -21.10 3.79 8.20
N ASP A 471 -21.10 2.89 9.19
CA ASP A 471 -21.69 1.54 9.12
C ASP A 471 -21.36 0.77 7.82
N PRO A 472 -20.07 0.51 7.53
CA PRO A 472 -19.65 -0.15 6.31
C PRO A 472 -20.21 -1.58 6.17
N ASP A 473 -20.46 -2.00 4.93
CA ASP A 473 -20.81 -3.39 4.58
C ASP A 473 -19.69 -4.37 4.98
N ILE A 474 -20.01 -5.67 5.06
CA ILE A 474 -19.07 -6.73 5.43
C ILE A 474 -17.82 -6.76 4.54
N VAL A 475 -17.97 -6.44 3.25
CA VAL A 475 -16.85 -6.33 2.30
C VAL A 475 -15.91 -5.20 2.74
N CYS A 476 -16.46 -4.00 2.96
CA CYS A 476 -15.70 -2.84 3.43
C CYS A 476 -15.04 -3.09 4.79
N ARG A 477 -15.74 -3.75 5.74
CA ARG A 477 -15.17 -4.14 7.04
C ARG A 477 -13.97 -5.07 6.90
N TYR A 478 -14.01 -6.01 5.94
CA TYR A 478 -12.87 -6.87 5.67
C TYR A 478 -11.71 -6.11 5.00
N ILE A 479 -11.99 -5.18 4.07
CA ILE A 479 -10.94 -4.33 3.49
C ILE A 479 -10.21 -3.59 4.61
N MET A 480 -10.98 -2.95 5.50
CA MET A 480 -10.43 -2.20 6.64
C MET A 480 -9.61 -3.09 7.57
N PHE A 481 -10.11 -4.29 7.89
CA PHE A 481 -9.38 -5.28 8.68
C PHE A 481 -8.04 -5.66 8.04
N SER A 482 -8.05 -5.96 6.74
CA SER A 482 -6.85 -6.30 5.96
C SER A 482 -5.83 -5.15 5.97
N ARG A 483 -6.28 -3.91 5.74
CA ARG A 483 -5.42 -2.71 5.76
C ARG A 483 -4.85 -2.40 7.15
N GLN A 484 -5.65 -2.62 8.20
CA GLN A 484 -5.17 -2.47 9.57
C GLN A 484 -4.06 -3.49 9.86
N GLN A 485 -4.22 -4.74 9.43
CA GLN A 485 -3.23 -5.81 9.61
C GLN A 485 -1.94 -5.56 8.83
N ASP A 486 -2.03 -5.06 7.60
CA ASP A 486 -0.87 -4.68 6.79
C ASP A 486 -0.07 -3.55 7.47
N THR A 487 -0.77 -2.57 8.06
CA THR A 487 -0.15 -1.48 8.84
C THR A 487 0.60 -2.05 10.06
N THR A 488 -0.04 -2.93 10.84
CA THR A 488 0.61 -3.59 11.98
C THR A 488 1.85 -4.38 11.54
N ARG A 489 1.78 -5.08 10.41
CA ARG A 489 2.95 -5.79 9.85
C ARG A 489 4.08 -4.85 9.50
N HIS A 490 3.80 -3.76 8.79
CA HIS A 490 4.79 -2.74 8.46
C HIS A 490 5.43 -2.15 9.71
N THR A 491 4.65 -1.86 10.76
CA THR A 491 5.20 -1.35 12.04
C THR A 491 6.09 -2.37 12.76
N THR A 492 5.84 -3.67 12.61
CA THR A 492 6.62 -4.75 13.26
C THR A 492 7.82 -5.24 12.44
N THR A 493 7.88 -4.94 11.14
CA THR A 493 9.06 -5.22 10.32
C THR A 493 10.13 -4.15 10.54
N THR A 494 11.40 -4.56 10.62
CA THR A 494 12.57 -3.73 11.00
C THR A 494 12.64 -2.39 10.25
N GLU A 495 12.27 -2.34 8.97
CA GLU A 495 12.25 -1.10 8.17
C GLU A 495 11.13 -0.11 8.54
N GLY A 496 9.97 -0.59 8.98
CA GLY A 496 8.85 0.27 9.40
C GLY A 496 8.88 0.60 10.88
N GLN A 497 9.51 -0.24 11.70
CA GLN A 497 9.86 0.08 13.08
C GLN A 497 10.86 1.24 13.13
N ASP A 498 11.80 1.30 12.19
CA ASP A 498 12.73 2.43 11.99
C ASP A 498 12.07 3.68 11.42
N LEU A 499 11.10 3.55 10.49
CA LEU A 499 10.41 4.72 9.95
C LEU A 499 9.49 5.39 10.98
N VAL A 500 8.75 4.60 11.76
CA VAL A 500 7.88 5.11 12.81
C VAL A 500 8.70 5.73 13.93
N SER A 501 9.78 5.06 14.36
CA SER A 501 10.70 5.63 15.35
C SER A 501 11.38 6.91 14.83
N TYR A 502 11.71 6.99 13.55
CA TYR A 502 12.27 8.19 12.91
C TYR A 502 11.25 9.34 12.81
N VAL A 503 10.00 9.07 12.46
CA VAL A 503 8.94 10.11 12.40
C VAL A 503 8.60 10.61 13.80
N GLU A 504 8.54 9.73 14.79
CA GLU A 504 8.37 10.11 16.20
C GLU A 504 9.55 10.94 16.72
N TYR A 505 10.78 10.50 16.44
CA TYR A 505 12.00 11.24 16.74
C TYR A 505 11.93 12.64 16.11
N LYS A 506 11.59 12.75 14.82
CA LYS A 506 11.50 14.04 14.12
C LYS A 506 10.44 14.96 14.71
N ARG A 507 9.28 14.41 15.11
CA ARG A 507 8.21 15.18 15.79
C ARG A 507 8.70 15.72 17.13
N ARG A 508 9.31 14.87 17.96
CA ARG A 508 9.86 15.24 19.28
C ARG A 508 11.00 16.25 19.16
N TYR A 509 11.91 16.05 18.21
CA TYR A 509 13.00 16.96 17.88
C TYR A 509 12.49 18.35 17.51
N ASN A 510 11.47 18.44 16.63
CA ASN A 510 10.87 19.71 16.25
C ASN A 510 10.20 20.44 17.44
N THR A 511 9.58 19.70 18.35
CA THR A 511 9.04 20.26 19.60
C THR A 511 10.14 20.88 20.46
N VAL A 512 11.26 20.17 20.65
CA VAL A 512 12.42 20.67 21.40
C VAL A 512 12.97 21.96 20.78
N VAL A 513 13.17 21.99 19.46
CA VAL A 513 13.64 23.19 18.74
C VAL A 513 12.70 24.37 18.95
N ARG A 514 11.38 24.14 18.94
CA ARG A 514 10.38 25.19 19.18
C ARG A 514 10.50 25.76 20.60
N HIS A 515 10.61 24.91 21.62
CA HIS A 515 10.74 25.38 23.00
C HIS A 515 12.09 26.09 23.26
N HIS A 516 13.19 25.61 22.68
CA HIS A 516 14.48 26.30 22.71
C HIS A 516 14.41 27.70 22.07
N LYS A 517 13.73 27.81 20.92
CA LYS A 517 13.53 29.12 20.28
C LYS A 517 12.70 30.06 21.14
N ASN A 518 11.65 29.55 21.78
CA ASN A 518 10.80 30.34 22.65
C ASN A 518 11.57 30.89 23.87
N SER A 519 12.48 30.12 24.47
CA SER A 519 13.31 30.62 25.58
C SER A 519 14.27 31.72 25.13
N LEU A 520 14.91 31.56 23.97
CA LEU A 520 15.75 32.62 23.39
C LEU A 520 14.96 33.89 23.06
N GLN A 521 13.73 33.74 22.55
CA GLN A 521 12.84 34.86 22.28
C GLN A 521 12.45 35.58 23.56
N ALA A 522 12.09 34.87 24.63
CA ALA A 522 11.76 35.47 25.92
C ALA A 522 12.94 36.29 26.50
N ILE A 523 14.15 35.74 26.42
CA ILE A 523 15.39 36.44 26.83
C ILE A 523 15.62 37.68 25.96
N SER A 524 15.49 37.56 24.63
CA SER A 524 15.63 38.69 23.71
C SER A 524 14.61 39.79 23.99
N SER A 525 13.36 39.43 24.29
CA SER A 525 12.31 40.39 24.63
C SER A 525 12.64 41.13 25.92
N PHE A 526 13.15 40.44 26.94
CA PHE A 526 13.60 41.08 28.17
C PHE A 526 14.73 42.09 27.94
N TRP A 527 15.76 41.73 27.16
CA TRP A 527 16.84 42.65 26.84
C TRP A 527 16.39 43.85 26.00
N SER A 528 15.43 43.63 25.09
CA SER A 528 14.86 44.73 24.29
C SER A 528 14.09 45.74 25.14
N LEU A 529 13.43 45.28 26.21
CA LEU A 529 12.73 46.15 27.17
C LEU A 529 13.72 47.09 27.88
N LEU A 530 14.91 46.58 28.23
CA LEU A 530 15.95 47.34 28.92
C LEU A 530 16.65 48.39 28.04
N GLN A 531 16.43 48.37 26.72
CA GLN A 531 16.92 49.42 25.82
C GLN A 531 16.05 50.69 25.85
N SER A 532 14.87 50.63 26.48
CA SER A 532 13.97 51.79 26.62
C SER A 532 14.39 52.69 27.79
N HIS A 533 14.15 54.01 27.66
CA HIS A 533 14.53 55.00 28.68
C HIS A 533 13.74 54.91 30.00
N HIS A 534 12.54 54.30 29.98
CA HIS A 534 11.70 54.11 31.16
C HIS A 534 11.12 52.70 31.16
N VAL A 535 11.40 51.93 32.22
CA VAL A 535 10.96 50.54 32.35
C VAL A 535 10.12 50.38 33.61
N SER A 536 8.90 49.85 33.47
CA SER A 536 8.06 49.53 34.63
C SER A 536 8.54 48.25 35.32
N PHE A 537 8.64 48.28 36.66
CA PHE A 537 9.01 47.10 37.46
C PHE A 537 8.03 45.94 37.26
N THR A 538 6.73 46.21 37.08
CA THR A 538 5.72 45.16 36.83
C THR A 538 5.95 44.43 35.51
N GLN A 539 6.35 45.16 34.46
CA GLN A 539 6.69 44.57 33.16
C GLN A 539 7.99 43.76 33.24
N LEU A 540 8.98 44.26 33.98
CA LEU A 540 10.24 43.57 34.21
C LEU A 540 10.01 42.23 34.95
N SER A 541 9.19 42.25 36.00
CA SER A 541 8.80 41.04 36.74
C SER A 541 8.08 40.02 35.85
N HIS A 542 7.15 40.46 34.99
CA HIS A 542 6.43 39.58 34.09
C HIS A 542 7.35 38.91 33.05
N HIS A 543 8.30 39.66 32.48
CA HIS A 543 9.25 39.07 31.53
C HIS A 543 10.23 38.11 32.21
N LEU A 544 10.63 38.36 33.46
CA LEU A 544 11.42 37.42 34.24
C LEU A 544 10.68 36.11 34.50
N THR A 545 9.40 36.15 34.90
CA THR A 545 8.60 34.93 35.07
C THR A 545 8.42 34.17 33.75
N GLN A 546 8.24 34.89 32.65
CA GLN A 546 8.14 34.29 31.32
C GLN A 546 9.44 33.60 30.88
N ILE A 547 10.61 34.16 31.22
CA ILE A 547 11.90 33.50 30.99
C ILE A 547 11.96 32.20 31.79
N ASP A 548 11.67 32.24 33.09
CA ASP A 548 11.78 31.06 33.96
C ASP A 548 10.88 29.92 33.49
N ASP A 549 9.62 30.22 33.13
CA ASP A 549 8.69 29.24 32.59
C ASP A 549 9.15 28.64 31.26
N THR A 550 9.59 29.49 30.32
CA THR A 550 10.01 29.01 28.99
C THR A 550 11.31 28.18 29.07
N VAL A 551 12.25 28.55 29.94
CA VAL A 551 13.48 27.79 30.20
C VAL A 551 13.15 26.44 30.83
N ARG A 552 12.31 26.41 31.87
CA ARG A 552 11.87 25.17 32.53
C ARG A 552 11.16 24.23 31.56
N HIS A 553 10.26 24.76 30.72
CA HIS A 553 9.57 23.96 29.71
C HIS A 553 10.54 23.41 28.65
N ALA A 554 11.49 24.21 28.18
CA ALA A 554 12.50 23.75 27.22
C ALA A 554 13.35 22.62 27.82
N GLU A 555 13.80 22.78 29.07
CA GLU A 555 14.61 21.77 29.77
C GLU A 555 13.87 20.43 29.92
N LEU A 556 12.60 20.45 30.34
CA LEU A 556 11.77 19.23 30.43
C LEU A 556 11.65 18.50 29.09
N GLN A 557 11.48 19.25 27.99
CA GLN A 557 11.41 18.64 26.66
C GLN A 557 12.76 18.07 26.22
N TYR A 558 13.87 18.73 26.52
CA TYR A 558 15.20 18.19 26.25
C TYR A 558 15.43 16.86 26.97
N HIS A 559 15.14 16.80 28.28
CA HIS A 559 15.28 15.56 29.05
C HIS A 559 14.40 14.44 28.51
N ALA A 560 13.14 14.71 28.22
CA ALA A 560 12.20 13.70 27.71
C ALA A 560 12.65 13.10 26.36
N VAL A 561 13.36 13.85 25.51
CA VAL A 561 13.89 13.34 24.24
C VAL A 561 15.25 12.67 24.42
N LEU A 562 16.13 13.21 25.27
CA LEU A 562 17.44 12.62 25.57
C LEU A 562 17.34 11.27 26.28
N GLU A 563 16.33 11.05 27.12
CA GLU A 563 16.07 9.75 27.74
C GLU A 563 15.75 8.66 26.71
N MET A 564 15.09 9.03 25.60
CA MET A 564 14.67 8.10 24.55
C MET A 564 15.73 7.95 23.45
N TYR A 565 16.47 9.03 23.17
CA TYR A 565 17.45 9.12 22.07
C TYR A 565 18.79 9.63 22.59
N ASN A 566 19.38 8.88 23.51
CA ASN A 566 20.65 9.23 24.15
C ASN A 566 21.86 9.17 23.19
N ASN A 567 21.72 8.52 22.03
CA ASN A 567 22.81 8.20 21.11
C ASN A 567 22.89 9.15 19.89
N ASP A 568 22.13 10.24 19.89
CA ASP A 568 22.16 11.24 18.83
C ASP A 568 23.05 12.44 19.19
N SER A 569 24.18 12.55 18.48
CA SER A 569 25.17 13.61 18.69
C SER A 569 24.63 15.01 18.38
N ARG A 570 23.67 15.13 17.45
CA ARG A 570 23.06 16.42 17.09
C ARG A 570 22.19 16.94 18.23
N LEU A 571 21.39 16.07 18.84
CA LEU A 571 20.55 16.43 19.99
C LEU A 571 21.41 16.80 21.21
N LEU A 572 22.48 16.05 21.49
CA LEU A 572 23.41 16.35 22.58
C LEU A 572 24.08 17.72 22.42
N ARG A 573 24.58 18.06 21.22
CA ARG A 573 25.15 19.38 20.92
C ARG A 573 24.13 20.50 21.11
N MET A 574 22.89 20.26 20.70
CA MET A 574 21.83 21.25 20.83
C MET A 574 21.49 21.52 22.31
N TYR A 575 21.48 20.48 23.16
CA TYR A 575 21.30 20.64 24.59
C TYR A 575 22.51 21.30 25.27
N ALA A 576 23.74 20.93 24.90
CA ALA A 576 24.94 21.59 25.38
C ALA A 576 24.91 23.11 25.09
N LYS A 577 24.51 23.48 23.88
CA LYS A 577 24.35 24.89 23.49
C LYS A 577 23.23 25.59 24.27
N PHE A 578 22.15 24.88 24.60
CA PHE A 578 21.09 25.42 25.46
C PHE A 578 21.62 25.71 26.87
N LEU A 579 22.38 24.78 27.46
CA LEU A 579 22.99 24.98 28.77
C LEU A 579 23.96 26.17 28.78
N GLU A 580 24.79 26.29 27.76
CA GLU A 580 25.77 27.37 27.61
C GLU A 580 25.11 28.74 27.38
N THR A 581 24.14 28.84 26.48
CA THR A 581 23.59 30.14 26.03
C THR A 581 22.38 30.61 26.84
N VAL A 582 21.53 29.69 27.30
CA VAL A 582 20.27 30.00 28.00
C VAL A 582 20.42 29.88 29.51
N LYS A 583 20.99 28.77 30.00
CA LYS A 583 21.19 28.56 31.45
C LYS A 583 22.52 29.11 31.98
N ASN A 584 23.42 29.52 31.08
CA ASN A 584 24.77 29.99 31.42
C ASN A 584 25.58 28.98 32.26
N ASP A 585 25.39 27.68 32.00
CA ASP A 585 26.10 26.57 32.66
C ASP A 585 27.10 25.94 31.69
N ALA A 586 28.25 26.59 31.54
CA ALA A 586 29.33 26.13 30.67
C ALA A 586 29.98 24.82 31.15
N ALA A 587 29.95 24.55 32.46
CA ALA A 587 30.54 23.34 33.03
C ALA A 587 29.74 22.11 32.60
N SER A 588 28.43 22.11 32.78
CA SER A 588 27.57 21.01 32.33
C SER A 588 27.52 20.89 30.81
N ALA A 589 27.52 22.02 30.08
CA ALA A 589 27.57 22.02 28.63
C ALA A 589 28.79 21.26 28.07
N SER A 590 29.96 21.42 28.70
CA SER A 590 31.21 20.76 28.27
C SER A 590 31.12 19.23 28.28
N VAL A 591 30.37 18.66 29.24
CA VAL A 591 30.16 17.21 29.36
C VAL A 591 29.35 16.69 28.17
N PHE A 592 28.26 17.37 27.81
CA PHE A 592 27.42 16.98 26.67
C PHE A 592 28.12 17.19 25.32
N TYR A 593 28.96 18.22 25.18
CA TYR A 593 29.81 18.37 24.00
C TYR A 593 30.82 17.24 23.87
N ALA A 594 31.49 16.86 24.96
CA ALA A 594 32.42 15.73 24.96
C ALA A 594 31.73 14.42 24.60
N GLU A 595 30.51 14.19 25.12
CA GLU A 595 29.73 12.99 24.81
C GLU A 595 29.27 12.95 23.35
N ALA A 596 28.85 14.10 22.79
CA ALA A 596 28.52 14.18 21.37
C ALA A 596 29.72 13.88 20.46
N ILE A 597 30.92 14.33 20.84
CA ILE A 597 32.17 14.04 20.10
C ILE A 597 32.45 12.54 20.13
N LYS A 598 32.34 11.88 21.29
CA LYS A 598 32.51 10.42 21.40
C LYS A 598 31.51 9.67 20.52
N GLN A 599 30.27 10.15 20.41
CA GLN A 599 29.25 9.51 19.58
C GLN A 599 29.52 9.67 18.09
N ASP A 600 30.00 10.83 17.65
CA ASP A 600 30.43 11.03 16.25
C ASP A 600 31.63 10.14 15.89
N GLU A 601 32.59 10.01 16.81
CA GLU A 601 33.74 9.12 16.66
C GLU A 601 33.31 7.64 16.58
N ALA A 602 32.34 7.23 17.41
CA ALA A 602 31.80 5.86 17.43
C ALA A 602 30.97 5.53 16.18
N ASN A 603 30.23 6.51 15.63
CA ASN A 603 29.39 6.33 14.44
C ASN A 603 30.17 6.41 13.12
N GLY A 604 31.50 6.62 13.17
CA GLY A 604 32.35 6.66 11.98
C GLY A 604 32.14 7.90 11.09
N ASP A 605 31.35 8.88 11.56
CA ASP A 605 31.05 10.09 10.81
C ASP A 605 32.15 11.14 11.04
N ASN A 606 33.33 10.85 10.48
CA ASN A 606 34.46 11.75 10.49
C ASN A 606 34.16 12.99 9.61
N ASN A 607 33.69 14.08 10.23
CA ASN A 607 33.74 15.45 9.68
C ASN A 607 32.98 15.69 8.35
N GLY A 608 31.69 15.36 8.30
CA GLY A 608 30.86 15.52 7.09
C GLY A 608 30.46 16.96 6.69
N ASP A 609 30.27 17.90 7.63
CA ASP A 609 29.54 19.14 7.28
C ASP A 609 30.43 20.27 6.68
N ASP A 610 31.66 20.48 7.18
CA ASP A 610 32.53 21.57 6.72
C ASP A 610 33.37 21.22 5.47
N ARG A 611 33.72 19.94 5.27
CA ARG A 611 34.59 19.49 4.16
C ARG A 611 33.82 19.37 2.84
N ASP A 612 32.58 18.91 2.89
CA ASP A 612 31.77 18.64 1.70
C ASP A 612 31.37 19.95 0.97
N MET A 613 31.13 21.04 1.73
CA MET A 613 30.84 22.36 1.15
C MET A 613 32.03 22.92 0.34
N LEU A 614 33.24 22.86 0.90
CA LEU A 614 34.45 23.41 0.27
C LEU A 614 34.85 22.61 -0.98
N GLN A 615 34.66 21.29 -0.94
CA GLN A 615 35.00 20.38 -2.03
C GLN A 615 34.00 20.49 -3.20
N ARG A 616 32.73 20.79 -2.92
CA ARG A 616 31.71 21.13 -3.94
C ARG A 616 32.01 22.43 -4.67
N ILE A 617 32.48 23.46 -3.97
CA ILE A 617 32.84 24.76 -4.58
C ILE A 617 34.07 24.60 -5.49
N LEU A 618 35.10 23.87 -5.05
CA LEU A 618 36.34 23.66 -5.81
C LEU A 618 36.14 22.81 -7.08
N LYS A 619 35.28 21.78 -7.04
CA LYS A 619 34.97 20.96 -8.23
C LYS A 619 34.23 21.72 -9.33
N ARG A 620 33.58 22.85 -9.01
CA ARG A 620 32.78 23.65 -9.95
C ARG A 620 33.58 24.81 -10.58
N GLY A 621 34.77 25.13 -10.04
CA GLY A 621 35.59 26.30 -10.39
C GLY A 621 36.42 26.21 -11.69
N GLY A 622 36.10 25.31 -12.62
CA GLY A 622 36.79 25.18 -13.91
C GLY A 622 36.33 26.18 -15.00
N ILE A 623 35.66 27.28 -14.64
CA ILE A 623 34.98 28.18 -15.60
C ILE A 623 35.27 29.65 -15.28
N ALA A 624 35.42 30.47 -16.33
CA ALA A 624 35.89 31.87 -16.38
C ALA A 624 35.34 32.83 -15.29
N SER A 625 36.13 33.89 -15.00
CA SER A 625 35.96 34.82 -13.85
C SER A 625 34.59 35.47 -13.70
N ASP A 626 33.84 35.65 -14.79
CA ASP A 626 32.52 36.29 -14.78
C ASP A 626 31.41 35.35 -14.27
N MET A 627 31.62 34.03 -14.34
CA MET A 627 30.66 33.03 -13.85
C MET A 627 30.90 32.61 -12.39
N LEU A 628 32.08 32.87 -11.83
CA LEU A 628 32.42 32.56 -10.45
C LEU A 628 31.62 33.41 -9.44
N GLY A 629 31.34 34.67 -9.79
CA GLY A 629 30.46 35.53 -8.99
C GLY A 629 29.04 34.96 -8.85
N ASN A 630 28.52 34.34 -9.91
CA ASN A 630 27.21 33.69 -9.89
C ASN A 630 27.23 32.32 -9.17
N ALA A 631 28.33 31.58 -9.25
CA ALA A 631 28.50 30.30 -8.53
C ALA A 631 28.67 30.49 -7.00
N LEU A 632 29.27 31.60 -6.58
CA LEU A 632 29.40 32.00 -5.17
C LEU A 632 28.10 32.58 -4.58
N ASP A 633 27.08 32.84 -5.41
CA ASP A 633 25.83 33.49 -5.03
C ASP A 633 24.67 32.51 -4.72
N GLU A 634 24.95 31.20 -4.55
CA GLU A 634 24.01 30.26 -3.95
C GLU A 634 23.59 30.77 -2.55
N ARG A 635 22.30 30.67 -2.21
CA ARG A 635 21.61 31.40 -1.11
C ARG A 635 22.26 31.29 0.29
N THR A 636 23.23 30.39 0.53
CA THR A 636 23.76 30.08 1.86
C THR A 636 25.29 30.00 1.99
N SER A 637 26.09 30.25 0.94
CA SER A 637 27.55 30.11 1.03
C SER A 637 28.28 31.42 1.37
N VAL A 638 29.25 31.36 2.30
CA VAL A 638 30.13 32.49 2.66
C VAL A 638 31.55 32.17 2.18
N ALA A 639 31.91 32.67 1.00
CA ALA A 639 33.22 32.42 0.39
C ALA A 639 33.82 33.66 -0.29
N MET A 640 35.16 33.73 -0.26
CA MET A 640 36.00 34.77 -0.87
C MET A 640 37.22 34.12 -1.52
N VAL A 641 37.62 34.60 -2.69
CA VAL A 641 38.80 34.11 -3.43
C VAL A 641 39.80 35.25 -3.61
N SER A 642 41.08 34.99 -3.35
CA SER A 642 42.18 35.93 -3.54
C SER A 642 43.34 35.31 -4.31
N ASN A 643 44.12 36.13 -5.03
CA ASN A 643 45.35 35.69 -5.70
C ASN A 643 46.52 35.49 -4.72
N ALA A 644 47.68 35.08 -5.25
CA ALA A 644 48.92 34.86 -4.50
C ALA A 644 49.43 36.11 -3.74
N ALA A 645 49.11 37.32 -4.22
CA ALA A 645 49.46 38.59 -3.58
C ALA A 645 48.45 39.03 -2.48
N GLY A 646 47.35 38.28 -2.30
CA GLY A 646 46.28 38.62 -1.36
C GLY A 646 45.28 39.62 -1.90
N THR A 647 45.26 39.87 -3.21
CA THR A 647 44.26 40.71 -3.89
C THR A 647 42.98 39.90 -4.11
N ILE A 648 41.84 40.42 -3.65
CA ILE A 648 40.53 39.77 -3.73
C ILE A 648 40.05 39.75 -5.20
N GLN A 649 39.79 38.54 -5.71
CA GLN A 649 39.33 38.29 -7.08
C GLN A 649 37.83 37.99 -7.18
N ALA A 650 37.21 37.45 -6.12
CA ALA A 650 35.77 37.20 -6.09
C ALA A 650 35.23 37.16 -4.66
N THR A 651 33.98 37.60 -4.47
CA THR A 651 33.28 37.59 -3.17
C THR A 651 31.82 37.17 -3.37
N SER A 652 31.30 36.36 -2.43
CA SER A 652 29.86 36.06 -2.31
C SER A 652 29.07 37.25 -1.74
N LYS A 653 27.78 37.36 -2.07
CA LYS A 653 26.87 38.37 -1.46
C LYS A 653 26.85 38.33 0.07
N GLN A 654 26.97 37.16 0.66
CA GLN A 654 26.92 36.94 2.09
C GLN A 654 28.15 37.53 2.78
N VAL A 655 29.35 37.43 2.17
CA VAL A 655 30.57 38.08 2.68
C VAL A 655 30.40 39.59 2.74
N VAL A 656 29.85 40.19 1.69
CA VAL A 656 29.58 41.63 1.60
C VAL A 656 28.58 42.06 2.68
N SER A 657 27.54 41.26 2.91
CA SER A 657 26.55 41.48 3.98
C SER A 657 27.14 41.36 5.38
N VAL A 658 27.98 40.36 5.64
CA VAL A 658 28.59 40.11 6.96
C VAL A 658 29.61 41.18 7.31
N LEU A 659 30.41 41.61 6.33
CA LEU A 659 31.48 42.61 6.53
C LEU A 659 31.03 44.05 6.27
N GLY A 660 29.74 44.29 5.99
CA GLY A 660 29.16 45.64 5.82
C GLY A 660 29.67 46.45 4.63
N TYR A 661 30.29 45.82 3.64
CA TYR A 661 30.76 46.50 2.43
C TYR A 661 29.64 46.62 1.38
N LYS A 662 29.80 47.49 0.37
CA LYS A 662 28.91 47.49 -0.81
C LYS A 662 29.39 46.48 -1.86
N LYS A 663 28.48 46.01 -2.72
CA LYS A 663 28.81 45.09 -3.84
C LYS A 663 29.91 45.72 -4.70
N GLY A 664 31.00 44.98 -4.94
CA GLY A 664 32.16 45.44 -5.71
C GLY A 664 33.20 46.24 -4.92
N GLU A 665 32.92 46.70 -3.70
CA GLU A 665 33.83 47.53 -2.91
C GLU A 665 35.06 46.77 -2.38
N LEU A 666 34.95 45.44 -2.26
CA LEU A 666 36.02 44.54 -1.84
C LEU A 666 36.85 44.01 -3.02
N MET A 667 36.35 44.10 -4.25
CA MET A 667 37.03 43.57 -5.44
C MET A 667 38.29 44.36 -5.73
N GLY A 668 39.41 43.68 -6.00
CA GLY A 668 40.70 44.33 -6.29
C GLY A 668 41.41 44.93 -5.08
N LYS A 669 40.81 44.92 -3.88
CA LYS A 669 41.49 45.33 -2.64
C LYS A 669 42.29 44.17 -2.06
N ASN A 670 43.30 44.51 -1.25
CA ASN A 670 44.06 43.50 -0.52
C ASN A 670 43.26 42.99 0.69
N LEU A 671 43.33 41.68 0.97
CA LEU A 671 42.69 41.02 2.11
C LEU A 671 43.05 41.65 3.46
N ALA A 672 44.18 42.36 3.56
CA ALA A 672 44.58 43.09 4.75
C ALA A 672 43.54 44.14 5.23
N ILE A 673 42.66 44.65 4.36
CA ILE A 673 41.64 45.66 4.74
C ILE A 673 40.60 45.13 5.74
N ILE A 674 40.33 43.83 5.73
CA ILE A 674 39.35 43.19 6.61
C ILE A 674 40.03 42.59 7.86
N MET A 675 41.28 42.96 8.14
CA MET A 675 42.06 42.41 9.26
C MET A 675 42.51 43.51 10.22
N PRO A 676 42.46 43.28 11.54
CA PRO A 676 43.02 44.22 12.50
C PRO A 676 44.57 44.23 12.48
N ASN A 677 45.15 45.36 12.88
CA ASN A 677 46.56 45.43 13.25
C ASN A 677 46.80 44.60 14.52
N PRO A 678 47.94 43.87 14.66
CA PRO A 678 49.12 43.88 13.80
C PRO A 678 49.10 42.83 12.66
N TRP A 679 48.02 42.08 12.48
CA TRP A 679 47.95 40.98 11.52
C TRP A 679 47.87 41.45 10.06
N SER A 680 47.17 42.55 9.79
CA SER A 680 47.09 43.16 8.46
C SER A 680 48.49 43.49 7.89
N ASN A 681 49.36 44.12 8.68
CA ASN A 681 50.73 44.48 8.28
C ASN A 681 51.62 43.27 7.98
N LYS A 682 51.39 42.13 8.66
CA LYS A 682 52.18 40.89 8.48
C LYS A 682 51.56 39.93 7.46
N HIS A 683 50.37 40.20 6.97
CA HIS A 683 49.64 39.24 6.14
C HIS A 683 50.36 38.91 4.82
N SER A 684 50.96 39.91 4.17
CA SER A 684 51.72 39.70 2.92
C SER A 684 53.00 38.88 3.12
N SER A 685 53.58 38.83 4.33
CA SER A 685 54.71 37.92 4.61
C SER A 685 54.22 36.50 4.91
N TYR A 686 53.04 36.34 5.54
CA TYR A 686 52.42 35.02 5.73
C TYR A 686 52.08 34.35 4.41
N LEU A 687 51.50 35.08 3.45
CA LEU A 687 51.21 34.55 2.10
C LEU A 687 52.49 34.13 1.36
N ARG A 688 53.54 34.97 1.36
CA ARG A 688 54.83 34.62 0.76
C ARG A 688 55.49 33.40 1.40
N ASN A 689 55.45 33.30 2.73
CA ASN A 689 55.98 32.15 3.47
C ASN A 689 55.18 30.87 3.20
N TYR A 690 53.86 30.99 3.00
CA TYR A 690 53.00 29.87 2.64
C TYR A 690 53.31 29.36 1.23
N LEU A 691 53.47 30.27 0.26
CA LEU A 691 53.83 29.94 -1.13
C LEU A 691 55.24 29.35 -1.24
N SER A 692 56.22 29.90 -0.52
CA SER A 692 57.62 29.43 -0.58
C SER A 692 57.83 28.05 0.08
N ARG A 693 56.96 27.65 1.02
CA ARG A 693 57.02 26.34 1.70
C ARG A 693 56.24 25.23 0.97
N GLY A 694 55.84 25.45 -0.28
CA GLY A 694 55.14 24.45 -1.09
C GLY A 694 53.65 24.26 -0.77
N GLY A 695 53.06 25.10 0.09
CA GLY A 695 51.62 25.09 0.36
C GLY A 695 51.04 23.89 1.12
N ASP A 696 51.82 22.82 1.36
CA ASP A 696 51.25 21.53 1.80
C ASP A 696 50.98 21.40 3.31
N LYS A 697 51.49 22.32 4.15
CA LYS A 697 51.41 22.21 5.63
C LYS A 697 50.46 23.16 6.35
N VAL A 698 49.79 24.10 5.67
CA VAL A 698 48.70 24.90 6.29
C VAL A 698 47.37 24.31 5.86
N THR A 699 47.16 23.08 6.29
CA THR A 699 46.01 22.24 5.93
C THR A 699 44.82 22.63 6.80
N LEU A 700 43.76 23.14 6.17
CA LEU A 700 42.33 22.85 6.40
C LEU A 700 41.71 22.85 7.81
N ASN A 701 42.39 23.31 8.86
CA ASN A 701 41.76 23.47 10.17
C ASN A 701 41.03 24.82 10.24
N ALA A 702 39.71 24.75 10.40
CA ALA A 702 38.87 25.92 10.62
C ALA A 702 39.33 26.64 11.91
N ARG A 703 39.88 27.85 11.79
CA ARG A 703 40.37 28.63 12.93
C ARG A 703 39.50 29.85 13.18
N GLN A 704 39.26 30.17 14.44
CA GLN A 704 38.63 31.42 14.81
C GLN A 704 39.64 32.58 14.68
N VAL A 705 39.23 33.62 13.97
CA VAL A 705 39.98 34.86 13.78
C VAL A 705 39.04 36.05 13.91
N VAL A 706 39.58 37.25 14.11
CA VAL A 706 38.80 38.48 14.12
C VAL A 706 38.94 39.16 12.76
N ALA A 707 37.81 39.44 12.11
CA ALA A 707 37.75 40.29 10.93
C ALA A 707 37.25 41.68 11.30
N LEU A 708 37.60 42.68 10.50
CA LEU A 708 37.05 44.03 10.61
C LEU A 708 35.92 44.22 9.60
N ASN A 709 34.79 44.72 10.07
CA ASN A 709 33.73 45.29 9.24
C ASN A 709 34.20 46.63 8.64
N ARG A 710 33.53 47.13 7.60
CA ARG A 710 33.69 48.47 7.03
C ARG A 710 33.81 49.58 8.07
N ASP A 711 33.04 49.51 9.15
CA ASP A 711 33.01 50.54 10.21
C ASP A 711 34.11 50.35 11.27
N GLY A 712 35.04 49.40 11.08
CA GLY A 712 36.15 49.13 12.00
C GLY A 712 35.79 48.26 13.21
N HIS A 713 34.57 47.72 13.27
CA HIS A 713 34.15 46.79 14.32
C HIS A 713 34.73 45.39 14.12
N GLY A 714 35.26 44.80 15.19
CA GLY A 714 35.77 43.43 15.19
C GLY A 714 34.65 42.39 15.25
N LEU A 715 34.61 41.50 14.26
CA LEU A 715 33.68 40.39 14.15
C LEU A 715 34.45 39.06 14.31
N PRO A 716 34.08 38.19 15.27
CA PRO A 716 34.66 36.86 15.34
C PRO A 716 34.15 36.01 14.17
N ILE A 717 35.07 35.52 13.34
CA ILE A 717 34.77 34.66 12.21
C ILE A 717 35.58 33.37 12.27
N ARG A 718 35.02 32.27 11.75
CA ARG A 718 35.75 31.01 11.59
C ARG A 718 36.13 30.86 10.12
N ILE A 719 37.42 30.75 9.83
CA ILE A 719 37.93 30.65 8.45
C ILE A 719 38.56 29.29 8.19
N ALA A 720 38.31 28.75 6.99
CA ALA A 720 39.02 27.62 6.41
C ALA A 720 39.67 28.06 5.10
N LEU A 721 40.90 27.62 4.84
CA LEU A 721 41.64 27.94 3.63
C LEU A 721 41.77 26.68 2.78
N ALA A 722 41.56 26.80 1.47
CA ALA A 722 41.96 25.79 0.50
C ALA A 722 42.59 26.43 -0.73
N LYS A 723 43.53 25.70 -1.34
CA LYS A 723 44.15 26.07 -2.60
C LYS A 723 43.22 25.67 -3.75
N ALA A 724 42.85 26.64 -4.59
CA ALA A 724 42.22 26.38 -5.88
C ALA A 724 43.30 26.36 -6.97
N SER A 725 43.25 25.40 -7.88
CA SER A 725 44.18 25.29 -9.03
C SER A 725 43.41 25.57 -10.32
N GLY A 726 43.81 26.59 -11.08
CA GLY A 726 43.18 26.90 -12.38
C GLY A 726 42.88 28.37 -12.69
N MET A 727 43.32 29.33 -11.87
CA MET A 727 43.18 30.77 -12.15
C MET A 727 44.56 31.44 -12.03
N GLY A 728 44.90 32.33 -12.98
CA GLY A 728 46.25 32.85 -13.23
C GLY A 728 47.04 33.39 -12.03
N GLU A 729 48.36 33.42 -12.23
CA GLU A 729 49.49 33.67 -11.29
C GLU A 729 49.30 33.33 -9.79
#